data_AF-A0A1F5HJW3-F1
#
_entry.id   AF-A0A1F5HJW3-F1
#
_cell.length_a   1.000
_cell.length_b   1.000
_cell.length_c   1.000
_cell.angle_alpha   90.00
_cell.angle_beta   90.00
_cell.angle_gamma   90.00
#
_symmetry.space_group_name_H-M   'P 1'
#
loop_
_entity.id
_entity.type
_entity.pdbx_description
1 polymer ?
#
loop_
_entity_poly.entity_id
_entity_poly.type
_entity_poly.pdbx_seq_one_letter_code
_entity_poly.pdbx_strand_id
1 'polypeptide(L)'
;MYNKIKVKENKTMDTGEPVPGMAPQEVVKPKLQSSEGVGAVGSVATPKAEPTPEIEQIKKELTDPRTILKKLDPEGRSETARAILEARTSSRTTKESIAGSEQKTQEIAELTSASYQQERQKMGELTQRLETLVVKLKNAVGLEDKQTAALQGEIGAIKSERDALYAQSYAIEDELKTHKEKQTEIPNPKQLLDAYYEKVATQPLSNEQKRELLKPEVLANLSTEEYIALWRRLNPHFLAHVTRQGFRDHTGGDVMVNHRSGYREFINGFTDVMGNGRSIFPPLARIGLVNRNEATVKSFVSNFLQEVPSADKAKEMFLNFLNRHMASAPKYPDITATHLAAQMVSDGYYGGERGNEVFFVYPSDVLASQYAFAFNGWEKDFTRPQSETKWNDVFIWTDPNHPGVPVDSGIVFLAEKVPVDPETGSKYASEIKVVDGQEKSVMIEDTALASSFVEWGKKLDDQSPLKKAFSAYKNERQYYRKQDLKEDCFAAFVHELQGLGFATDSSAAVASELIGQMFWKDTFDEETLRGIMESSGAHLKRAGNTVPAKQYWENFFAKNPGLRPKHIQYYDGDPTTAVSEFQQQNNIGRADTSKTDGQLLGFDDNHVLDMEKDPRANAGYDDLVATADKIIEDHYSTKAV
;
A
#
# COMPACT_ATOMS: atom_id res chain seq x y z
N MET A 1 -12.55 54.54 15.39
CA MET A 1 -13.42 53.93 16.42
C MET A 1 -12.76 52.62 16.84
N TYR A 2 -12.03 52.66 17.94
CA TYR A 2 -11.35 51.54 18.56
C TYR A 2 -12.28 50.93 19.61
N ASN A 3 -12.64 49.65 19.48
CA ASN A 3 -13.24 48.90 20.58
C ASN A 3 -12.22 47.93 21.16
N LYS A 4 -11.81 48.25 22.39
CA LYS A 4 -11.03 47.44 23.32
C LYS A 4 -11.87 46.23 23.74
N ILE A 5 -11.33 45.02 23.59
CA ILE A 5 -11.75 43.87 24.40
C ILE A 5 -10.52 43.38 25.16
N LYS A 6 -10.70 43.29 26.47
CA LYS A 6 -9.70 43.03 27.51
C LYS A 6 -9.17 41.59 27.42
N VAL A 7 -7.86 41.45 27.36
CA VAL A 7 -7.16 40.20 27.69
C VAL A 7 -7.27 40.01 29.20
N LYS A 8 -7.88 38.89 29.63
CA LYS A 8 -7.75 38.39 31.00
C LYS A 8 -6.45 37.60 31.08
N GLU A 9 -5.53 38.09 31.88
CA GLU A 9 -4.37 37.33 32.35
C GLU A 9 -4.88 36.11 33.13
N ASN A 10 -4.56 34.91 32.66
CA ASN A 10 -4.71 33.70 33.46
C ASN A 10 -3.48 33.54 34.35
N LYS A 11 -3.78 33.57 35.64
CA LYS A 11 -2.88 33.29 36.76
C LYS A 11 -2.03 32.05 36.52
N THR A 12 -0.75 32.21 36.75
CA THR A 12 0.19 31.18 37.21
C THR A 12 -0.48 30.30 38.28
N MET A 13 -0.68 29.02 37.97
CA MET A 13 -0.94 28.02 39.01
C MET A 13 0.40 27.52 39.55
N ASP A 14 0.65 27.99 40.77
CA ASP A 14 1.32 27.34 41.89
C ASP A 14 1.94 25.96 41.62
N THR A 15 3.26 25.93 41.66
CA THR A 15 4.08 24.72 41.76
C THR A 15 3.96 24.17 43.18
N GLY A 16 3.05 23.21 43.37
CA GLY A 16 2.96 22.45 44.62
C GLY A 16 4.25 21.65 44.87
N GLU A 17 4.82 21.86 46.05
CA GLU A 17 5.97 21.13 46.59
C GLU A 17 5.73 19.60 46.67
N PRO A 18 6.79 18.78 46.60
CA PRO A 18 6.68 17.33 46.54
C PRO A 18 6.27 16.72 47.88
N VAL A 19 5.25 15.86 47.85
CA VAL A 19 4.88 15.00 48.99
C VAL A 19 5.93 13.88 49.12
N PRO A 20 6.63 13.75 50.26
CA PRO A 20 7.60 12.69 50.46
C PRO A 20 6.93 11.43 51.00
N GLY A 21 7.29 10.27 50.43
CA GLY A 21 7.11 8.97 51.07
C GLY A 21 5.89 8.18 50.63
N MET A 22 5.97 7.56 49.45
CA MET A 22 5.38 6.24 49.23
C MET A 22 6.39 5.41 48.44
N ALA A 23 7.08 4.52 49.14
CA ALA A 23 7.84 3.46 48.51
C ALA A 23 6.89 2.62 47.64
N PRO A 24 7.24 2.26 46.40
CA PRO A 24 6.43 1.34 45.62
C PRO A 24 6.45 -0.02 46.32
N GLN A 25 5.31 -0.45 46.84
CA GLN A 25 5.12 -1.84 47.22
C GLN A 25 5.25 -2.69 45.95
N GLU A 26 6.16 -3.66 45.98
CA GLU A 26 6.32 -4.68 44.94
C GLU A 26 4.96 -5.35 44.67
N VAL A 27 4.35 -4.99 43.55
CA VAL A 27 3.33 -5.84 42.93
C VAL A 27 4.08 -7.05 42.42
N VAL A 28 3.93 -8.18 43.12
CA VAL A 28 4.36 -9.49 42.64
C VAL A 28 3.71 -9.71 41.27
N LYS A 29 4.47 -9.48 40.20
CA LYS A 29 4.06 -9.84 38.85
C LYS A 29 4.10 -11.37 38.80
N PRO A 30 2.99 -12.07 38.51
CA PRO A 30 3.10 -13.49 38.20
C PRO A 30 4.08 -13.65 37.04
N LYS A 31 4.93 -14.69 37.09
CA LYS A 31 5.83 -15.07 35.99
C LYS A 31 4.96 -15.53 34.81
N LEU A 32 4.43 -14.57 34.06
CA LEU A 32 3.93 -14.81 32.71
C LEU A 32 5.18 -15.13 31.89
N GLN A 33 5.35 -16.41 31.56
CA GLN A 33 6.38 -16.82 30.61
C GLN A 33 6.22 -15.98 29.34
N SER A 34 7.31 -15.35 28.90
CA SER A 34 7.43 -14.92 27.51
C SER A 34 7.11 -16.12 26.64
N SER A 35 6.31 -15.92 25.59
CA SER A 35 5.75 -16.96 24.74
C SER A 35 6.78 -17.64 23.83
N GLU A 36 7.96 -17.98 24.35
CA GLU A 36 8.84 -18.96 23.73
C GLU A 36 8.45 -20.33 24.30
N GLY A 37 7.61 -21.04 23.55
CA GLY A 37 7.27 -22.43 23.87
C GLY A 37 5.79 -22.73 24.09
N VAL A 38 4.85 -22.01 23.47
CA VAL A 38 3.57 -22.65 23.18
C VAL A 38 3.85 -23.66 22.08
N GLY A 39 4.06 -24.91 22.49
CA GLY A 39 4.25 -26.03 21.60
C GLY A 39 3.19 -26.02 20.51
N ALA A 40 3.63 -26.31 19.28
CA ALA A 40 2.80 -26.43 18.10
C ALA A 40 1.48 -27.13 18.43
N VAL A 41 0.42 -26.35 18.66
CA VAL A 41 -0.93 -26.85 18.55
C VAL A 41 -1.05 -27.18 17.09
N GLY A 42 -1.11 -28.49 16.81
CA GLY A 42 -0.84 -29.06 15.50
C GLY A 42 -1.41 -28.21 14.38
N SER A 43 -0.54 -27.85 13.43
CA SER A 43 -0.98 -27.31 12.15
C SER A 43 -1.89 -28.36 11.52
N VAL A 44 -3.19 -28.24 11.77
CA VAL A 44 -4.16 -28.67 10.78
C VAL A 44 -3.89 -27.70 9.64
N ALA A 45 -3.07 -28.14 8.69
CA ALA A 45 -3.08 -27.56 7.36
C ALA A 45 -4.54 -27.67 6.93
N THR A 46 -5.29 -26.58 7.09
CA THR A 46 -6.60 -26.46 6.50
C THR A 46 -6.36 -26.73 5.03
N PRO A 47 -6.98 -27.79 4.45
CA PRO A 47 -6.94 -27.93 3.01
C PRO A 47 -7.42 -26.59 2.47
N LYS A 48 -6.75 -26.05 1.44
CA LYS A 48 -7.28 -24.94 0.65
C LYS A 48 -8.64 -25.39 0.14
N ALA A 49 -9.69 -25.13 0.92
CA ALA A 49 -11.05 -25.36 0.53
C ALA A 49 -11.26 -24.49 -0.69
N GLU A 50 -11.68 -25.10 -1.80
CA GLU A 50 -12.08 -24.32 -2.96
C GLU A 50 -13.12 -23.29 -2.50
N PRO A 51 -13.03 -22.04 -2.98
CA PRO A 51 -13.96 -21.00 -2.58
C PRO A 51 -15.38 -21.48 -2.86
N THR A 52 -16.27 -21.29 -1.89
CA THR A 52 -17.66 -21.70 -2.03
C THR A 52 -18.29 -20.95 -3.22
N PRO A 53 -19.33 -21.50 -3.87
CA PRO A 53 -20.04 -20.81 -4.94
C PRO A 53 -20.52 -19.41 -4.55
N GLU A 54 -20.82 -19.20 -3.27
CA GLU A 54 -21.18 -17.91 -2.69
C GLU A 54 -20.01 -16.91 -2.70
N ILE A 55 -18.81 -17.32 -2.28
CA ILE A 55 -17.60 -16.48 -2.31
C ILE A 55 -17.24 -16.11 -3.76
N GLU A 56 -17.34 -17.06 -4.69
CA GLU A 56 -17.09 -16.79 -6.12
C GLU A 56 -18.11 -15.83 -6.72
N GLN A 57 -19.37 -15.87 -6.26
CA GLN A 57 -20.37 -14.89 -6.65
C GLN A 57 -20.01 -13.50 -6.11
N ILE A 58 -19.72 -13.37 -4.81
CA ILE A 58 -19.34 -12.11 -4.19
C ILE A 58 -18.09 -11.52 -4.87
N LYS A 59 -17.10 -12.36 -5.16
CA LYS A 59 -15.89 -11.96 -5.90
C LYS A 59 -16.22 -11.31 -7.25
N LYS A 60 -17.11 -11.91 -8.04
CA LYS A 60 -17.56 -11.32 -9.31
C LYS A 60 -18.28 -9.98 -9.11
N GLU A 61 -19.07 -9.85 -8.06
CA GLU A 61 -19.75 -8.59 -7.73
C GLU A 61 -18.79 -7.48 -7.27
N LEU A 62 -17.61 -7.85 -6.77
CA LEU A 62 -16.55 -6.90 -6.37
C LEU A 62 -15.64 -6.49 -7.52
N THR A 63 -15.26 -7.43 -8.39
CA THR A 63 -14.11 -7.24 -9.31
C THR A 63 -14.46 -7.31 -10.79
N ASP A 64 -15.56 -7.96 -11.21
CA ASP A 64 -15.91 -8.08 -12.62
C ASP A 64 -16.70 -6.87 -13.12
N PRO A 65 -16.11 -6.01 -14.00
CA PRO A 65 -16.79 -4.80 -14.46
C PRO A 65 -18.11 -5.09 -15.18
N ARG A 66 -18.23 -6.26 -15.82
CA ARG A 66 -19.45 -6.66 -16.53
C ARG A 66 -20.60 -6.90 -15.57
N THR A 67 -20.31 -7.61 -14.48
CA THR A 67 -21.29 -7.94 -13.44
C THR A 67 -21.70 -6.69 -12.70
N ILE A 68 -20.74 -5.83 -12.34
CA ILE A 68 -20.96 -4.57 -11.63
C ILE A 68 -21.85 -3.61 -12.45
N LEU A 69 -21.44 -3.27 -13.66
CA LEU A 69 -22.18 -2.30 -14.49
C LEU A 69 -23.51 -2.83 -14.99
N LYS A 70 -23.71 -4.14 -15.06
CA LYS A 70 -25.04 -4.71 -15.35
C LYS A 70 -26.07 -4.30 -14.31
N LYS A 71 -25.67 -4.22 -13.03
CA LYS A 71 -26.55 -3.83 -11.93
C LYS A 71 -26.63 -2.30 -11.81
N LEU A 72 -25.50 -1.61 -11.97
CA LEU A 72 -25.37 -0.19 -11.64
C LEU A 72 -25.66 0.78 -12.80
N ASP A 73 -25.40 0.38 -14.05
CA ASP A 73 -25.58 1.24 -15.24
C ASP A 73 -26.24 0.45 -16.40
N PRO A 74 -27.47 -0.07 -16.24
CA PRO A 74 -28.15 -0.86 -17.27
C PRO A 74 -28.44 -0.04 -18.54
N GLU A 75 -28.66 1.28 -18.39
CA GLU A 75 -28.89 2.21 -19.49
C GLU A 75 -27.60 2.46 -20.26
N GLY A 76 -26.50 2.85 -19.60
CA GLY A 76 -25.20 3.06 -20.24
C GLY A 76 -24.65 1.79 -20.89
N ARG A 77 -24.97 0.60 -20.35
CA ARG A 77 -24.68 -0.68 -21.02
C ARG A 77 -25.40 -0.79 -22.35
N SER A 78 -26.68 -0.45 -22.38
CA SER A 78 -27.52 -0.52 -23.58
C SER A 78 -27.07 0.51 -24.63
N GLU A 79 -26.71 1.72 -24.19
CA GLU A 79 -26.14 2.76 -25.04
C GLU A 79 -24.79 2.35 -25.64
N THR A 80 -23.88 1.82 -24.82
CA THR A 80 -22.57 1.35 -25.30
C THR A 80 -22.72 0.19 -26.28
N ALA A 81 -23.64 -0.75 -26.01
CA ALA A 81 -23.94 -1.85 -26.92
C ALA A 81 -24.47 -1.34 -28.27
N ARG A 82 -25.34 -0.32 -28.25
CA ARG A 82 -25.85 0.34 -29.46
C ARG A 82 -24.73 1.04 -30.22
N ALA A 83 -23.88 1.83 -29.55
CA ALA A 83 -22.75 2.51 -30.16
C ALA A 83 -21.74 1.52 -30.80
N ILE A 84 -21.48 0.39 -30.14
CA ILE A 84 -20.64 -0.69 -30.69
C ILE A 84 -21.27 -1.29 -31.95
N LEU A 85 -22.59 -1.52 -31.95
CA LEU A 85 -23.30 -2.09 -33.08
C LEU A 85 -23.36 -1.10 -34.27
N GLU A 86 -23.60 0.18 -33.99
CA GLU A 86 -23.53 1.27 -34.97
C GLU A 86 -22.12 1.37 -35.57
N ALA A 87 -21.06 1.39 -34.74
CA ALA A 87 -19.67 1.44 -35.21
C ALA A 87 -19.29 0.23 -36.07
N ARG A 88 -19.71 -0.98 -35.68
CA ARG A 88 -19.48 -2.20 -36.49
C ARG A 88 -20.21 -2.15 -37.82
N THR A 89 -21.45 -1.68 -37.82
CA THR A 89 -22.27 -1.58 -39.04
C THR A 89 -21.68 -0.55 -39.98
N SER A 90 -21.37 0.66 -39.49
CA SER A 90 -20.73 1.73 -40.26
C SER A 90 -19.35 1.33 -40.79
N SER A 91 -18.57 0.58 -40.01
CA SER A 91 -17.26 0.07 -40.45
C SER A 91 -17.40 -0.94 -41.58
N ARG A 92 -18.40 -1.84 -41.50
CA ARG A 92 -18.67 -2.80 -42.56
C ARG A 92 -19.12 -2.09 -43.85
N THR A 93 -20.10 -1.20 -43.77
CA THR A 93 -20.62 -0.49 -44.94
C THR A 93 -19.55 0.39 -45.58
N THR A 94 -18.73 1.09 -44.78
CA THR A 94 -17.64 1.92 -45.30
C THR A 94 -16.56 1.07 -45.99
N LYS A 95 -16.21 -0.10 -45.42
CA LYS A 95 -15.29 -1.04 -46.08
C LYS A 95 -15.83 -1.59 -47.40
N GLU A 96 -17.13 -1.90 -47.46
CA GLU A 96 -17.79 -2.32 -48.71
C GLU A 96 -17.74 -1.20 -49.76
N SER A 97 -17.97 0.07 -49.36
CA SER A 97 -17.83 1.22 -50.26
C SER A 97 -16.39 1.42 -50.73
N ILE A 98 -15.39 1.31 -49.84
CA ILE A 98 -13.97 1.41 -50.21
C ILE A 98 -13.61 0.32 -51.22
N ALA A 99 -13.97 -0.94 -50.95
CA ALA A 99 -13.69 -2.06 -51.84
C ALA A 99 -14.36 -1.87 -53.21
N GLY A 100 -15.59 -1.38 -53.23
CA GLY A 100 -16.30 -1.05 -54.48
C GLY A 100 -15.63 0.07 -55.28
N SER A 101 -15.16 1.14 -54.63
CA SER A 101 -14.42 2.21 -55.28
C SER A 101 -13.05 1.74 -55.79
N GLU A 102 -12.31 0.93 -55.02
CA GLU A 102 -11.01 0.36 -55.44
C GLU A 102 -11.18 -0.53 -56.67
N GLN A 103 -12.24 -1.35 -56.72
CA GLN A 103 -12.56 -2.16 -57.89
C GLN A 103 -12.83 -1.27 -59.12
N LYS A 104 -13.64 -0.23 -58.99
CA LYS A 104 -13.91 0.69 -60.12
C LYS A 104 -12.66 1.43 -60.58
N THR A 105 -11.79 1.86 -59.65
CA THR A 105 -10.50 2.47 -60.01
C THR A 105 -9.66 1.51 -60.84
N GLN A 106 -9.64 0.22 -60.48
CA GLN A 106 -8.95 -0.80 -61.25
C GLN A 106 -9.56 -1.01 -62.64
N GLU A 107 -10.90 -1.08 -62.74
CA GLU A 107 -11.61 -1.17 -64.03
C GLU A 107 -11.33 0.03 -64.95
N ILE A 108 -11.33 1.26 -64.41
CA ILE A 108 -10.98 2.47 -65.18
C ILE A 108 -9.53 2.43 -65.64
N ALA A 109 -8.59 1.96 -64.80
CA ALA A 109 -7.19 1.83 -65.19
C ALA A 109 -7.00 0.83 -66.34
N GLU A 110 -7.73 -0.28 -66.33
CA GLU A 110 -7.73 -1.28 -67.40
C GLU A 110 -8.31 -0.70 -68.70
N LEU A 111 -9.47 -0.03 -68.63
CA LEU A 111 -10.09 0.64 -69.79
C LEU A 111 -9.20 1.74 -70.38
N THR A 112 -8.55 2.52 -69.52
CA THR A 112 -7.62 3.59 -69.93
C THR A 112 -6.41 2.98 -70.66
N SER A 113 -5.85 1.89 -70.13
CA SER A 113 -4.75 1.17 -70.76
C SER A 113 -5.13 0.60 -72.13
N ALA A 114 -6.33 0.01 -72.25
CA ALA A 114 -6.86 -0.49 -73.50
C ALA A 114 -7.06 0.64 -74.54
N SER A 115 -7.59 1.79 -74.13
CA SER A 115 -7.72 2.99 -74.97
C SER A 115 -6.36 3.46 -75.51
N TYR A 116 -5.31 3.48 -74.68
CA TYR A 116 -3.94 3.78 -75.13
C TYR A 116 -3.37 2.79 -76.14
N GLN A 117 -3.74 1.51 -76.06
CA GLN A 117 -3.33 0.51 -77.05
C GLN A 117 -4.05 0.72 -78.38
N GLN A 118 -5.36 0.98 -78.35
CA GLN A 118 -6.15 1.28 -79.53
C GLN A 118 -5.66 2.55 -80.24
N GLU A 119 -5.39 3.64 -79.49
CA GLU A 119 -4.83 4.87 -80.07
C GLU A 119 -3.51 4.60 -80.79
N ARG A 120 -2.61 3.81 -80.16
CA ARG A 120 -1.32 3.46 -80.76
C ARG A 120 -1.48 2.66 -82.05
N GLN A 121 -2.40 1.69 -82.09
CA GLN A 121 -2.70 0.93 -83.29
C GLN A 121 -3.19 1.85 -84.42
N LYS A 122 -4.16 2.73 -84.11
CA LYS A 122 -4.75 3.66 -85.08
C LYS A 122 -3.76 4.72 -85.58
N MET A 123 -2.87 5.19 -84.72
CA MET A 123 -1.75 6.05 -85.12
C MET A 123 -0.78 5.34 -86.06
N GLY A 124 -0.52 4.04 -85.85
CA GLY A 124 0.26 3.22 -86.76
C GLY A 124 -0.40 3.09 -88.14
N GLU A 125 -1.70 2.78 -88.18
CA GLU A 125 -2.51 2.72 -89.41
C GLU A 125 -2.49 4.06 -90.16
N LEU A 126 -2.66 5.17 -89.45
CA LEU A 126 -2.61 6.53 -90.01
C LEU A 126 -1.24 6.84 -90.62
N THR A 127 -0.16 6.46 -89.93
CA THR A 127 1.21 6.68 -90.40
C THR A 127 1.48 5.91 -91.69
N GLN A 128 1.14 4.62 -91.72
CA GLN A 128 1.26 3.80 -92.94
C GLN A 128 0.45 4.37 -94.10
N ARG A 129 -0.76 4.88 -93.83
CA ARG A 129 -1.61 5.49 -94.86
C ARG A 129 -0.98 6.77 -95.43
N LEU A 130 -0.46 7.63 -94.57
CA LEU A 130 0.22 8.87 -94.97
C LEU A 130 1.51 8.62 -95.76
N GLU A 131 2.17 7.48 -95.57
CA GLU A 131 3.37 7.12 -96.32
C GLU A 131 3.09 6.69 -97.76
N THR A 132 1.84 6.37 -98.09
CA THR A 132 1.43 5.90 -99.42
C THR A 132 1.51 7.02 -100.46
N LEU A 133 2.14 6.74 -101.61
CA LEU A 133 2.46 7.73 -102.66
C LEU A 133 1.23 8.51 -103.17
N VAL A 134 0.07 7.85 -103.27
CA VAL A 134 -1.21 8.47 -103.68
C VAL A 134 -1.70 9.50 -102.66
N VAL A 135 -1.56 9.23 -101.36
CA VAL A 135 -1.98 10.15 -100.29
C VAL A 135 -1.03 11.35 -100.20
N LYS A 136 0.28 11.12 -100.38
CA LYS A 136 1.28 12.20 -100.48
C LYS A 136 0.99 13.16 -101.63
N LEU A 137 0.65 12.63 -102.80
CA LEU A 137 0.26 13.43 -103.97
C LEU A 137 -1.04 14.21 -103.74
N LYS A 138 -2.07 13.57 -103.16
CA LYS A 138 -3.33 14.24 -102.78
C LYS A 138 -3.07 15.43 -101.84
N ASN A 139 -2.27 15.22 -100.80
CA ASN A 139 -1.91 16.28 -99.86
C ASN A 139 -1.13 17.43 -100.54
N ALA A 140 -0.22 17.13 -101.48
CA ALA A 140 0.56 18.13 -102.20
C ALA A 140 -0.28 19.05 -103.11
N VAL A 141 -1.48 18.62 -103.52
CA VAL A 141 -2.43 19.41 -104.31
C VAL A 141 -3.63 19.90 -103.50
N GLY A 142 -3.61 19.74 -102.17
CA GLY A 142 -4.67 20.20 -101.27
C GLY A 142 -5.97 19.38 -101.30
N LEU A 143 -5.94 18.13 -101.79
CA LEU A 143 -7.09 17.22 -101.76
C LEU A 143 -7.05 16.31 -100.53
N GLU A 144 -8.16 16.25 -99.79
CA GLU A 144 -8.27 15.48 -98.55
C GLU A 144 -8.49 13.96 -98.83
N ASP A 145 -7.81 13.09 -98.07
CA ASP A 145 -8.01 11.64 -98.15
C ASP A 145 -9.01 11.17 -97.09
N LYS A 146 -10.18 10.68 -97.53
CA LYS A 146 -11.28 10.26 -96.65
C LYS A 146 -10.89 9.24 -95.56
N GLN A 147 -9.97 8.31 -95.86
CA GLN A 147 -9.52 7.32 -94.87
C GLN A 147 -8.61 7.97 -93.81
N THR A 148 -7.78 8.93 -94.22
CA THR A 148 -6.94 9.70 -93.29
C THR A 148 -7.81 10.54 -92.34
N ALA A 149 -8.84 11.20 -92.85
CA ALA A 149 -9.82 11.94 -92.05
C ALA A 149 -10.62 11.03 -91.10
N ALA A 150 -11.03 9.84 -91.56
CA ALA A 150 -11.72 8.86 -90.72
C ALA A 150 -10.84 8.37 -89.55
N LEU A 151 -9.58 8.00 -89.82
CA LEU A 151 -8.63 7.57 -88.78
C LEU A 151 -8.33 8.69 -87.78
N GLN A 152 -8.18 9.93 -88.23
CA GLN A 152 -8.05 11.09 -87.35
C GLN A 152 -9.29 11.31 -86.48
N GLY A 153 -10.49 11.11 -87.03
CA GLY A 153 -11.75 11.13 -86.30
C GLY A 153 -11.83 10.04 -85.22
N GLU A 154 -11.43 8.80 -85.55
CA GLU A 154 -11.36 7.67 -84.60
C GLU A 154 -10.36 7.95 -83.46
N ILE A 155 -9.17 8.46 -83.79
CA ILE A 155 -8.18 8.89 -82.78
C ILE A 155 -8.74 10.00 -81.88
N GLY A 156 -9.45 10.97 -82.46
CA GLY A 156 -10.13 12.03 -81.72
C GLY A 156 -11.21 11.50 -80.76
N ALA A 157 -11.99 10.52 -81.21
CA ALA A 157 -12.99 9.85 -80.39
C ALA A 157 -12.37 9.07 -79.22
N ILE A 158 -11.30 8.30 -79.47
CA ILE A 158 -10.56 7.55 -78.44
C ILE A 158 -9.98 8.50 -77.38
N LYS A 159 -9.42 9.64 -77.81
CA LYS A 159 -8.93 10.68 -76.88
C LYS A 159 -10.05 11.25 -76.01
N SER A 160 -11.21 11.53 -76.62
CA SER A 160 -12.37 12.08 -75.90
C SER A 160 -12.94 11.08 -74.89
N GLU A 161 -12.98 9.79 -75.24
CA GLU A 161 -13.37 8.70 -74.33
C GLU A 161 -12.36 8.57 -73.17
N ARG A 162 -11.06 8.68 -73.45
CA ARG A 162 -10.02 8.69 -72.43
C ARG A 162 -10.15 9.87 -71.47
N ASP A 163 -10.42 11.07 -71.99
CA ASP A 163 -10.62 12.25 -71.14
C ASP A 163 -11.85 12.07 -70.23
N ALA A 164 -12.90 11.41 -70.71
CA ALA A 164 -14.06 11.03 -69.89
C ALA A 164 -13.70 9.98 -68.81
N LEU A 165 -12.88 8.97 -69.14
CA LEU A 165 -12.37 8.01 -68.16
C LEU A 165 -11.48 8.67 -67.09
N TYR A 166 -10.66 9.65 -67.47
CA TYR A 166 -9.88 10.44 -66.51
C TYR A 166 -10.77 11.23 -65.56
N ALA A 167 -11.81 11.89 -66.08
CA ALA A 167 -12.78 12.61 -65.25
C ALA A 167 -13.49 11.66 -64.26
N GLN A 168 -13.84 10.45 -64.69
CA GLN A 168 -14.40 9.42 -63.80
C GLN A 168 -13.38 8.94 -62.75
N SER A 169 -12.12 8.73 -63.12
CA SER A 169 -11.05 8.33 -62.19
C SER A 169 -10.91 9.35 -61.06
N TYR A 170 -10.86 10.65 -61.40
CA TYR A 170 -10.76 11.71 -60.40
C TYR A 170 -11.94 11.75 -59.44
N ALA A 171 -13.16 11.54 -59.95
CA ALA A 171 -14.36 11.48 -59.10
C ALA A 171 -14.30 10.29 -58.13
N ILE A 172 -13.87 9.12 -58.59
CA ILE A 172 -13.76 7.92 -57.75
C ILE A 172 -12.62 8.04 -56.73
N GLU A 173 -11.50 8.66 -57.09
CA GLU A 173 -10.42 8.94 -56.15
C GLU A 173 -10.87 9.86 -55.01
N ASP A 174 -11.67 10.88 -55.30
CA ASP A 174 -12.24 11.77 -54.29
C ASP A 174 -13.26 11.06 -53.39
N GLU A 175 -14.12 10.20 -53.96
CA GLU A 175 -15.00 9.30 -53.21
C GLU A 175 -14.20 8.36 -52.30
N LEU A 176 -13.15 7.72 -52.83
CA LEU A 176 -12.30 6.80 -52.10
C LEU A 176 -11.62 7.50 -50.93
N LYS A 177 -11.10 8.71 -51.15
CA LYS A 177 -10.50 9.54 -50.11
C LYS A 177 -11.53 9.85 -49.01
N THR A 178 -12.72 10.29 -49.40
CA THR A 178 -13.82 10.58 -48.47
C THR A 178 -14.21 9.34 -47.65
N HIS A 179 -14.29 8.16 -48.26
CA HIS A 179 -14.59 6.92 -47.56
C HIS A 179 -13.47 6.49 -46.60
N LYS A 180 -12.20 6.66 -47.00
CA LYS A 180 -11.04 6.38 -46.14
C LYS A 180 -10.99 7.33 -44.94
N GLU A 181 -11.29 8.61 -45.13
CA GLU A 181 -11.43 9.58 -44.03
C GLU A 181 -12.55 9.16 -43.06
N LYS A 182 -13.76 8.89 -43.57
CA LYS A 182 -14.88 8.38 -42.76
C LYS A 182 -14.52 7.10 -41.99
N GLN A 183 -13.73 6.20 -42.58
CA GLN A 183 -13.30 4.97 -41.92
C GLN A 183 -12.43 5.23 -40.69
N THR A 184 -11.64 6.31 -40.68
CA THR A 184 -10.80 6.71 -39.54
C THR A 184 -11.59 7.41 -38.43
N GLU A 185 -12.73 8.02 -38.75
CA GLU A 185 -13.62 8.67 -37.79
C GLU A 185 -14.50 7.68 -37.02
N ILE A 186 -14.68 6.46 -37.54
CA ILE A 186 -15.51 5.44 -36.88
C ILE A 186 -14.84 4.99 -35.57
N PRO A 187 -15.51 5.14 -34.41
CA PRO A 187 -14.94 4.75 -33.13
C PRO A 187 -14.59 3.26 -33.07
N ASN A 188 -13.48 2.93 -32.42
CA ASN A 188 -13.08 1.54 -32.22
C ASN A 188 -13.99 0.85 -31.19
N PRO A 189 -14.72 -0.23 -31.54
CA PRO A 189 -15.61 -0.91 -30.61
C PRO A 189 -14.95 -1.42 -29.32
N LYS A 190 -13.67 -1.80 -29.39
CA LYS A 190 -12.92 -2.24 -28.21
C LYS A 190 -12.68 -1.07 -27.26
N GLN A 191 -12.25 0.08 -27.79
CA GLN A 191 -12.01 1.28 -26.99
C GLN A 191 -13.31 1.80 -26.34
N LEU A 192 -14.44 1.74 -27.05
CA LEU A 192 -15.75 2.06 -26.47
C LEU A 192 -16.09 1.16 -25.28
N LEU A 193 -15.82 -0.14 -25.41
CA LEU A 193 -16.08 -1.10 -24.34
C LEU A 193 -15.14 -0.91 -23.15
N ASP A 194 -13.85 -0.71 -23.42
CA ASP A 194 -12.84 -0.47 -22.38
C ASP A 194 -13.16 0.82 -21.61
N ALA A 195 -13.49 1.91 -22.31
CA ALA A 195 -13.91 3.17 -21.70
C ALA A 195 -15.19 3.04 -20.86
N TYR A 196 -16.12 2.17 -21.27
CA TYR A 196 -17.31 1.87 -20.48
C TYR A 196 -16.97 1.13 -19.18
N TYR A 197 -16.09 0.14 -19.24
CA TYR A 197 -15.67 -0.62 -18.05
C TYR A 197 -14.78 0.17 -17.10
N GLU A 198 -13.99 1.13 -17.59
CA GLU A 198 -13.21 2.05 -16.75
C GLU A 198 -14.08 2.84 -15.75
N LYS A 199 -15.38 3.06 -16.05
CA LYS A 199 -16.32 3.69 -15.09
C LYS A 199 -16.38 2.95 -13.75
N VAL A 200 -16.15 1.63 -13.74
CA VAL A 200 -16.16 0.81 -12.51
C VAL A 200 -15.04 1.20 -11.57
N ALA A 201 -13.87 1.53 -12.10
CA ALA A 201 -12.69 1.85 -11.29
C ALA A 201 -12.90 3.08 -10.40
N THR A 202 -13.87 3.94 -10.73
CA THR A 202 -14.20 5.16 -9.98
C THR A 202 -15.56 5.11 -9.31
N GLN A 203 -16.27 3.98 -9.37
CA GLN A 203 -17.60 3.86 -8.78
C GLN A 203 -17.50 3.35 -7.33
N PRO A 204 -17.81 4.21 -6.32
CA PRO A 204 -17.71 3.82 -4.93
C PRO A 204 -18.73 2.74 -4.55
N LEU A 205 -18.39 1.92 -3.56
CA LEU A 205 -19.33 1.01 -2.92
C LEU A 205 -20.20 1.78 -1.92
N SER A 206 -21.49 1.42 -1.82
CA SER A 206 -22.34 1.88 -0.71
C SER A 206 -21.95 1.20 0.61
N ASN A 207 -22.39 1.74 1.75
CA ASN A 207 -22.06 1.15 3.05
C ASN A 207 -22.68 -0.24 3.25
N GLU A 208 -23.87 -0.50 2.68
CA GLU A 208 -24.45 -1.84 2.64
C GLU A 208 -23.58 -2.80 1.84
N GLN A 209 -23.13 -2.39 0.66
CA GLN A 209 -22.21 -3.20 -0.16
C GLN A 209 -20.88 -3.44 0.55
N LYS A 210 -20.32 -2.44 1.24
CA LYS A 210 -19.09 -2.60 2.03
C LYS A 210 -19.29 -3.68 3.11
N ARG A 211 -20.42 -3.68 3.84
CA ARG A 211 -20.72 -4.71 4.85
C ARG A 211 -20.87 -6.10 4.26
N GLU A 212 -21.59 -6.23 3.14
CA GLU A 212 -21.87 -7.53 2.53
C GLU A 212 -20.66 -8.14 1.84
N LEU A 213 -19.84 -7.30 1.19
CA LEU A 213 -18.83 -7.77 0.23
C LEU A 213 -17.40 -7.72 0.79
N LEU A 214 -17.08 -6.86 1.76
CA LEU A 214 -15.70 -6.73 2.31
C LEU A 214 -15.38 -7.73 3.43
N LYS A 215 -16.03 -8.90 3.41
CA LYS A 215 -15.80 -9.94 4.43
C LYS A 215 -14.38 -10.52 4.32
N PRO A 216 -13.68 -10.80 5.44
CA PRO A 216 -12.30 -11.28 5.40
C PRO A 216 -12.07 -12.52 4.53
N GLU A 217 -12.99 -13.48 4.54
CA GLU A 217 -12.93 -14.70 3.75
C GLU A 217 -13.01 -14.45 2.24
N VAL A 218 -13.69 -13.37 1.82
CA VAL A 218 -13.75 -12.96 0.41
C VAL A 218 -12.43 -12.30 0.02
N LEU A 219 -11.92 -11.39 0.85
CA LEU A 219 -10.69 -10.64 0.60
C LEU A 219 -9.46 -11.56 0.48
N ALA A 220 -9.42 -12.64 1.28
CA ALA A 220 -8.37 -13.66 1.20
C ALA A 220 -8.37 -14.46 -0.13
N ASN A 221 -9.47 -14.43 -0.89
CA ASN A 221 -9.60 -15.11 -2.18
C ASN A 221 -9.31 -14.23 -3.40
N LEU A 222 -9.06 -12.94 -3.19
CA LEU A 222 -8.66 -12.02 -4.26
C LEU A 222 -7.18 -12.19 -4.61
N SER A 223 -6.78 -12.00 -5.87
CA SER A 223 -5.39 -11.69 -6.19
C SER A 223 -5.01 -10.31 -5.65
N THR A 224 -3.72 -9.99 -5.61
CA THR A 224 -3.27 -8.66 -5.17
C THR A 224 -3.79 -7.56 -6.11
N GLU A 225 -3.83 -7.82 -7.42
CA GLU A 225 -4.37 -6.88 -8.42
C GLU A 225 -5.88 -6.70 -8.26
N GLU A 226 -6.61 -7.78 -7.97
CA GLU A 226 -8.05 -7.72 -7.67
C GLU A 226 -8.33 -6.93 -6.38
N TYR A 227 -7.52 -7.12 -5.33
CA TYR A 227 -7.61 -6.37 -4.09
C TYR A 227 -7.32 -4.88 -4.30
N ILE A 228 -6.29 -4.55 -5.08
CA ILE A 228 -5.96 -3.16 -5.46
C ILE A 228 -7.10 -2.54 -6.27
N ALA A 229 -7.66 -3.27 -7.23
CA ALA A 229 -8.80 -2.80 -8.02
C ALA A 229 -10.03 -2.54 -7.16
N LEU A 230 -10.27 -3.36 -6.14
CA LEU A 230 -11.28 -3.13 -5.12
C LEU A 230 -11.01 -1.84 -4.33
N TRP A 231 -9.78 -1.63 -3.84
CA TRP A 231 -9.45 -0.43 -3.05
C TRP A 231 -9.62 0.88 -3.86
N ARG A 232 -9.43 0.87 -5.18
CA ARG A 232 -9.75 2.06 -6.02
C ARG A 232 -11.20 2.54 -5.89
N ARG A 233 -12.11 1.64 -5.50
CA ARG A 233 -13.55 1.87 -5.30
C ARG A 233 -13.94 2.14 -3.84
N LEU A 234 -12.96 2.23 -2.95
CA LEU A 234 -13.13 2.53 -1.53
C LEU A 234 -12.50 3.89 -1.19
N ASN A 235 -12.70 4.35 0.03
CA ASN A 235 -12.01 5.51 0.57
C ASN A 235 -10.49 5.24 0.63
N PRO A 236 -9.65 6.26 0.38
CA PRO A 236 -8.20 6.10 0.38
C PRO A 236 -7.62 5.92 1.78
N HIS A 237 -8.43 6.02 2.82
CA HIS A 237 -7.97 5.93 4.19
C HIS A 237 -7.58 4.51 4.57
N PHE A 238 -6.53 4.37 5.38
CA PHE A 238 -6.06 3.10 5.91
C PHE A 238 -5.85 3.10 7.42
N LEU A 239 -5.88 1.89 7.96
CA LEU A 239 -5.35 1.52 9.26
C LEU A 239 -4.13 0.62 9.06
N ALA A 240 -3.09 0.83 9.86
CA ALA A 240 -1.88 0.04 9.78
C ALA A 240 -1.50 -0.60 11.11
N HIS A 241 -0.85 -1.76 11.04
CA HIS A 241 -0.26 -2.40 12.20
C HIS A 241 1.16 -2.82 11.87
N VAL A 242 2.14 -2.32 12.63
CA VAL A 242 3.55 -2.67 12.46
C VAL A 242 3.94 -3.80 13.41
N THR A 243 4.75 -4.73 12.91
CA THR A 243 5.30 -5.84 13.69
C THR A 243 6.76 -5.60 14.04
N ARG A 244 7.21 -6.24 15.11
CA ARG A 244 8.63 -6.29 15.45
C ARG A 244 9.23 -7.53 14.80
N GLN A 245 9.80 -7.35 13.61
CA GLN A 245 10.61 -8.37 12.95
C GLN A 245 12.08 -7.95 13.03
N GLY A 246 12.93 -8.86 13.51
CA GLY A 246 14.35 -8.57 13.76
C GLY A 246 14.57 -7.88 15.11
N PHE A 247 15.66 -7.12 15.24
CA PHE A 247 15.99 -6.40 16.46
C PHE A 247 15.20 -5.10 16.59
N ARG A 248 14.64 -4.86 17.78
CA ARG A 248 14.03 -3.55 18.06
C ARG A 248 15.08 -2.48 18.29
N ASP A 249 15.38 -1.66 17.29
CA ASP A 249 16.45 -0.66 17.35
C ASP A 249 15.96 0.77 17.69
N HIS A 250 14.64 0.96 17.85
CA HIS A 250 14.06 2.24 18.25
C HIS A 250 12.74 2.09 19.03
N THR A 251 12.37 3.13 19.79
CA THR A 251 11.18 3.12 20.65
C THR A 251 10.45 4.48 20.69
N GLY A 252 10.65 5.37 19.71
CA GLY A 252 9.95 6.65 19.61
C GLY A 252 10.44 7.74 20.58
N GLY A 253 11.66 7.60 21.11
CA GLY A 253 12.30 8.60 22.00
C GLY A 253 11.81 8.61 23.45
N ASP A 254 12.14 9.67 24.19
CA ASP A 254 11.79 9.87 25.61
C ASP A 254 10.30 10.15 25.88
N VAL A 255 9.49 10.30 24.82
CA VAL A 255 8.10 10.79 24.93
C VAL A 255 7.16 9.76 25.58
N MET A 256 7.55 8.47 25.60
CA MET A 256 6.77 7.40 26.23
C MET A 256 7.69 6.33 26.85
N VAL A 257 8.10 6.51 28.11
CA VAL A 257 8.90 5.53 28.89
C VAL A 257 8.25 4.12 28.87
N ASN A 258 6.92 4.06 28.81
CA ASN A 258 6.15 2.82 28.83
C ASN A 258 6.25 1.98 27.54
N HIS A 259 6.74 2.54 26.44
CA HIS A 259 6.85 1.85 25.15
C HIS A 259 8.24 1.25 24.89
N ARG A 260 9.14 1.19 25.88
CA ARG A 260 10.51 0.65 25.73
C ARG A 260 10.63 -0.88 25.77
N SER A 261 9.54 -1.60 26.00
CA SER A 261 9.54 -3.06 26.16
C SER A 261 10.14 -3.80 24.96
N GLY A 262 11.15 -4.65 25.19
CA GLY A 262 11.82 -5.40 24.14
C GLY A 262 12.79 -4.59 23.28
N TYR A 263 13.24 -3.42 23.74
CA TYR A 263 14.33 -2.69 23.10
C TYR A 263 15.60 -3.56 23.04
N ARG A 264 16.23 -3.64 21.86
CA ARG A 264 17.37 -4.51 21.52
C ARG A 264 17.11 -6.01 21.55
N GLU A 265 15.86 -6.43 21.78
CA GLU A 265 15.50 -7.86 21.67
C GLU A 265 15.22 -8.21 20.22
N PHE A 266 15.65 -9.41 19.81
CA PHE A 266 15.28 -10.00 18.54
C PHE A 266 13.89 -10.63 18.64
N ILE A 267 12.99 -10.27 17.73
CA ILE A 267 11.61 -10.74 17.74
C ILE A 267 11.22 -11.22 16.33
N ASN A 268 10.54 -12.36 16.27
CA ASN A 268 10.03 -12.99 15.04
C ASN A 268 8.59 -12.58 14.74
N GLY A 269 8.26 -11.30 14.92
CA GLY A 269 6.87 -10.84 15.00
C GLY A 269 6.04 -11.18 13.77
N PHE A 270 6.58 -10.99 12.57
CA PHE A 270 5.85 -11.30 11.34
C PHE A 270 5.70 -12.81 11.13
N THR A 271 6.79 -13.58 11.29
CA THR A 271 6.74 -15.04 11.10
C THR A 271 5.86 -15.72 12.14
N ASP A 272 5.83 -15.21 13.38
CA ASP A 272 4.96 -15.68 14.44
C ASP A 272 3.48 -15.40 14.11
N VAL A 273 3.16 -14.22 13.59
CA VAL A 273 1.80 -13.90 13.11
C VAL A 273 1.38 -14.85 11.98
N MET A 274 2.27 -15.13 11.03
CA MET A 274 1.97 -16.04 9.93
C MET A 274 1.83 -17.50 10.40
N GLY A 275 2.62 -17.92 11.39
CA GLY A 275 2.56 -19.26 11.98
C GLY A 275 1.34 -19.48 12.90
N ASN A 276 0.89 -18.42 13.57
CA ASN A 276 -0.20 -18.48 14.55
C ASN A 276 -1.55 -18.13 13.92
N GLY A 277 -1.95 -18.87 12.89
CA GLY A 277 -3.28 -18.75 12.29
C GLY A 277 -3.47 -17.54 11.37
N ARG A 278 -2.39 -16.83 10.99
CA ARG A 278 -2.42 -15.69 10.05
C ARG A 278 -3.35 -14.56 10.49
N SER A 279 -3.36 -14.27 11.79
CA SER A 279 -4.17 -13.20 12.37
C SER A 279 -3.33 -12.32 13.29
N ILE A 280 -3.58 -11.02 13.24
CA ILE A 280 -3.04 -10.06 14.19
C ILE A 280 -3.89 -10.15 15.45
N PHE A 281 -3.36 -10.80 16.47
CA PHE A 281 -4.10 -11.05 17.71
C PHE A 281 -4.07 -9.86 18.67
N PRO A 282 -5.17 -9.63 19.40
CA PRO A 282 -5.18 -8.70 20.53
C PRO A 282 -4.23 -9.20 21.65
N PRO A 283 -3.76 -8.31 22.54
CA PRO A 283 -2.83 -8.68 23.61
C PRO A 283 -3.25 -9.90 24.44
N LEU A 284 -4.53 -10.01 24.79
CA LEU A 284 -5.07 -11.12 25.59
C LEU A 284 -4.97 -12.48 24.86
N ALA A 285 -5.18 -12.50 23.55
CA ALA A 285 -5.01 -13.72 22.76
C ALA A 285 -3.53 -14.08 22.61
N ARG A 286 -2.64 -13.09 22.46
CA ARG A 286 -1.18 -13.33 22.38
C ARG A 286 -0.58 -13.97 23.63
N ILE A 287 -1.17 -13.73 24.80
CA ILE A 287 -0.74 -14.35 26.07
C ILE A 287 -1.42 -15.70 26.36
N GLY A 288 -2.12 -16.28 25.37
CA GLY A 288 -2.60 -17.66 25.41
C GLY A 288 -4.12 -17.85 25.42
N LEU A 289 -4.91 -16.78 25.53
CA LEU A 289 -6.38 -16.87 25.54
C LEU A 289 -6.98 -16.65 24.14
N VAL A 290 -6.61 -17.52 23.20
CA VAL A 290 -6.95 -17.45 21.77
C VAL A 290 -8.41 -17.78 21.44
N ASN A 291 -9.19 -18.28 22.40
CA ASN A 291 -10.64 -18.43 22.35
C ASN A 291 -11.19 -18.56 23.78
N ARG A 292 -12.51 -18.70 23.94
CA ARG A 292 -13.18 -18.79 25.25
C ARG A 292 -13.69 -20.19 25.59
N ASN A 293 -13.20 -21.25 24.93
CA ASN A 293 -13.59 -22.60 25.31
C ASN A 293 -12.97 -22.98 26.68
N GLU A 294 -13.61 -23.90 27.42
CA GLU A 294 -13.22 -24.25 28.79
C GLU A 294 -11.76 -24.74 28.89
N ALA A 295 -11.25 -25.46 27.89
CA ALA A 295 -9.87 -25.96 27.89
C ALA A 295 -8.84 -24.82 27.78
N THR A 296 -9.05 -23.88 26.86
CA THR A 296 -8.20 -22.71 26.68
C THR A 296 -8.25 -21.82 27.93
N VAL A 297 -9.45 -21.54 28.45
CA VAL A 297 -9.61 -20.75 29.68
C VAL A 297 -8.91 -21.44 30.85
N LYS A 298 -9.04 -22.76 30.99
CA LYS A 298 -8.36 -23.51 32.04
C LYS A 298 -6.85 -23.42 31.95
N SER A 299 -6.30 -23.57 30.74
CA SER A 299 -4.85 -23.43 30.54
C SER A 299 -4.37 -22.03 30.89
N PHE A 300 -5.13 -20.99 30.50
CA PHE A 300 -4.79 -19.59 30.79
C PHE A 300 -4.88 -19.27 32.30
N VAL A 301 -5.98 -19.66 32.94
CA VAL A 301 -6.25 -19.42 34.36
C VAL A 301 -5.26 -20.16 35.25
N SER A 302 -4.73 -21.30 34.81
CA SER A 302 -3.73 -22.08 35.58
C SER A 302 -2.48 -21.27 35.93
N ASN A 303 -2.13 -20.24 35.15
CA ASN A 303 -1.04 -19.33 35.46
C ASN A 303 -1.29 -18.47 36.71
N PHE A 304 -2.56 -18.25 37.07
CA PHE A 304 -2.98 -17.49 38.25
C PHE A 304 -3.21 -18.38 39.48
N LEU A 305 -3.14 -19.71 39.31
CA LEU A 305 -3.35 -20.68 40.38
C LEU A 305 -2.05 -21.05 41.11
N GLN A 306 -0.89 -20.71 40.53
CA GLN A 306 0.41 -21.02 41.10
C GLN A 306 0.68 -20.09 42.29
N GLU A 307 1.02 -20.66 43.44
CA GLU A 307 1.44 -19.94 44.64
C GLU A 307 0.37 -19.04 45.30
N VAL A 308 -0.92 -19.23 44.95
CA VAL A 308 -2.05 -18.51 45.56
C VAL A 308 -2.71 -19.37 46.66
N PRO A 309 -3.02 -18.80 47.85
CA PRO A 309 -3.45 -19.60 49.01
C PRO A 309 -4.92 -20.01 49.01
N SER A 310 -5.80 -19.36 48.24
CA SER A 310 -7.24 -19.64 48.24
C SER A 310 -7.92 -19.33 46.91
N ALA A 311 -9.10 -19.91 46.70
CA ALA A 311 -9.96 -19.62 45.55
C ALA A 311 -10.30 -18.13 45.46
N ASP A 312 -10.72 -17.49 46.56
CA ASP A 312 -11.08 -16.07 46.58
C ASP A 312 -9.92 -15.17 46.15
N LYS A 313 -8.69 -15.48 46.57
CA LYS A 313 -7.49 -14.73 46.16
C LYS A 313 -7.14 -14.94 44.70
N ALA A 314 -7.33 -16.15 44.17
CA ALA A 314 -7.13 -16.42 42.75
C ALA A 314 -8.15 -15.66 41.88
N LYS A 315 -9.42 -15.65 42.30
CA LYS A 315 -10.48 -14.85 41.63
C LYS A 315 -10.19 -13.36 41.68
N GLU A 316 -9.79 -12.83 42.85
CA GLU A 316 -9.39 -11.43 43.00
C GLU A 316 -8.21 -11.06 42.09
N MET A 317 -7.19 -11.91 42.01
CA MET A 317 -6.04 -11.70 41.11
C MET A 317 -6.46 -11.71 39.63
N PHE A 318 -7.32 -12.64 39.23
CA PHE A 318 -7.84 -12.72 37.87
C PHE A 318 -8.67 -11.49 37.50
N LEU A 319 -9.61 -11.09 38.36
CA LEU A 319 -10.42 -9.88 38.16
C LEU A 319 -9.56 -8.62 38.13
N ASN A 320 -8.54 -8.52 39.00
CA ASN A 320 -7.60 -7.41 38.97
C ASN A 320 -6.78 -7.39 37.68
N PHE A 321 -6.40 -8.55 37.13
CA PHE A 321 -5.73 -8.62 35.84
C PHE A 321 -6.61 -8.07 34.70
N LEU A 322 -7.90 -8.40 34.70
CA LEU A 322 -8.83 -7.94 33.67
C LEU A 322 -9.21 -6.45 33.82
N ASN A 323 -9.22 -5.89 35.02
CA ASN A 323 -9.81 -4.57 35.29
C ASN A 323 -8.81 -3.48 35.69
N ARG A 324 -7.64 -3.82 36.23
CA ARG A 324 -6.70 -2.81 36.73
C ARG A 324 -5.91 -2.18 35.58
N HIS A 325 -6.13 -0.89 35.30
CA HIS A 325 -5.32 -0.10 34.36
C HIS A 325 -4.74 1.16 35.02
N MET A 326 -3.65 1.66 34.42
CA MET A 326 -3.12 3.02 34.65
C MET A 326 -3.17 3.87 33.37
N ALA A 327 -3.71 3.31 32.28
CA ALA A 327 -3.84 3.95 30.97
C ALA A 327 -5.21 4.65 30.84
N SER A 328 -5.38 5.44 29.78
CA SER A 328 -6.63 6.13 29.43
C SER A 328 -7.77 5.16 29.08
N ALA A 329 -7.46 4.06 28.40
CA ALA A 329 -8.43 3.04 28.03
C ALA A 329 -8.71 2.05 29.18
N PRO A 330 -9.97 1.59 29.36
CA PRO A 330 -10.30 0.55 30.32
C PRO A 330 -9.58 -0.76 30.01
N LYS A 331 -9.13 -1.48 31.05
CA LYS A 331 -8.16 -2.57 30.88
C LYS A 331 -8.66 -3.70 29.99
N TYR A 332 -9.88 -4.18 30.21
CA TYR A 332 -10.42 -5.31 29.45
C TYR A 332 -10.62 -4.96 27.96
N PRO A 333 -11.37 -3.90 27.59
CA PRO A 333 -11.45 -3.42 26.22
C PRO A 333 -10.09 -3.24 25.53
N ASP A 334 -9.11 -2.67 26.24
CA ASP A 334 -7.76 -2.44 25.73
C ASP A 334 -7.04 -3.75 25.34
N ILE A 335 -7.04 -4.75 26.24
CA ILE A 335 -6.32 -6.02 25.99
C ILE A 335 -7.07 -6.99 25.07
N THR A 336 -8.37 -6.78 24.83
CA THR A 336 -9.18 -7.59 23.89
C THR A 336 -9.25 -6.99 22.50
N ALA A 337 -8.84 -5.74 22.31
CA ALA A 337 -8.78 -5.09 21.01
C ALA A 337 -7.47 -5.35 20.27
N THR A 338 -7.54 -5.44 18.94
CA THR A 338 -6.37 -5.27 18.08
C THR A 338 -6.12 -3.78 17.88
N HIS A 339 -4.87 -3.32 18.04
CA HIS A 339 -4.53 -1.90 17.95
C HIS A 339 -3.91 -1.61 16.59
N LEU A 340 -4.52 -0.69 15.84
CA LEU A 340 -4.00 -0.22 14.56
C LEU A 340 -3.86 1.31 14.56
N ALA A 341 -2.89 1.85 13.82
CA ALA A 341 -2.70 3.28 13.69
C ALA A 341 -3.45 3.83 12.47
N ALA A 342 -4.13 4.98 12.63
CA ALA A 342 -4.84 5.64 11.53
C ALA A 342 -3.91 6.50 10.66
N GLN A 343 -3.93 6.29 9.33
CA GLN A 343 -3.17 7.06 8.32
C GLN A 343 -1.65 7.12 8.51
N MET A 344 -1.09 6.28 9.38
CA MET A 344 0.36 6.14 9.55
C MET A 344 0.69 4.74 10.05
N VAL A 345 1.93 4.30 9.83
CA VAL A 345 2.37 2.96 10.24
C VAL A 345 2.76 2.90 11.72
N SER A 346 3.13 4.04 12.32
CA SER A 346 3.63 4.14 13.70
C SER A 346 4.85 3.25 14.00
N ASP A 347 5.65 2.97 12.97
CA ASP A 347 6.92 2.25 13.04
C ASP A 347 7.85 2.87 14.07
N GLY A 348 7.98 4.20 14.07
CA GLY A 348 8.79 4.93 15.04
C GLY A 348 8.53 4.58 16.51
N TYR A 349 7.33 4.13 16.89
CA TYR A 349 6.98 3.73 18.25
C TYR A 349 6.96 2.21 18.43
N TYR A 350 6.44 1.47 17.47
CA TYR A 350 6.08 0.05 17.65
C TYR A 350 6.89 -0.92 16.79
N GLY A 351 7.64 -0.39 15.83
CA GLY A 351 8.45 -1.11 14.84
C GLY A 351 9.62 -1.88 15.43
N GLY A 352 10.23 -2.68 14.55
CA GLY A 352 11.42 -3.47 14.83
C GLY A 352 12.69 -2.73 14.42
N GLU A 353 13.08 -2.91 13.16
CA GLU A 353 14.31 -2.38 12.60
C GLU A 353 14.01 -1.21 11.66
N ARG A 354 14.51 -0.02 11.99
CA ARG A 354 14.28 1.18 11.15
C ARG A 354 14.66 0.91 9.69
N GLY A 355 13.70 1.13 8.78
CA GLY A 355 13.84 0.90 7.34
C GLY A 355 13.62 -0.54 6.87
N ASN A 356 13.67 -1.54 7.76
CA ASN A 356 13.39 -2.95 7.49
C ASN A 356 12.06 -3.39 8.14
N GLU A 357 11.12 -2.45 8.28
CA GLU A 357 9.85 -2.69 8.96
C GLU A 357 8.97 -3.66 8.17
N VAL A 358 8.25 -4.50 8.90
CA VAL A 358 7.18 -5.34 8.36
C VAL A 358 5.87 -4.89 8.98
N PHE A 359 4.94 -4.46 8.13
CA PHE A 359 3.65 -3.92 8.57
C PHE A 359 2.51 -4.35 7.67
N PHE A 360 1.30 -4.26 8.21
CA PHE A 360 0.05 -4.60 7.57
C PHE A 360 -0.76 -3.33 7.34
N VAL A 361 -1.39 -3.23 6.17
CA VAL A 361 -2.24 -2.10 5.81
C VAL A 361 -3.60 -2.59 5.39
N TYR A 362 -4.64 -2.01 5.97
CA TYR A 362 -6.04 -2.30 5.69
C TYR A 362 -6.74 -1.02 5.25
N PRO A 363 -7.54 -1.03 4.18
CA PRO A 363 -8.48 0.07 3.92
C PRO A 363 -9.38 0.26 5.14
N SER A 364 -9.57 1.50 5.58
CA SER A 364 -10.40 1.78 6.77
C SER A 364 -11.85 1.30 6.57
N ASP A 365 -12.38 1.36 5.34
CA ASP A 365 -13.70 0.80 4.99
C ASP A 365 -13.80 -0.71 5.28
N VAL A 366 -12.71 -1.47 5.13
CA VAL A 366 -12.71 -2.92 5.41
C VAL A 366 -12.90 -3.15 6.91
N LEU A 367 -12.10 -2.50 7.76
CA LEU A 367 -12.20 -2.75 9.19
C LEU A 367 -13.43 -2.09 9.82
N ALA A 368 -13.76 -0.85 9.44
CA ALA A 368 -14.89 -0.12 9.99
C ALA A 368 -16.25 -0.74 9.61
N SER A 369 -16.36 -1.40 8.45
CA SER A 369 -17.61 -2.06 8.05
C SER A 369 -17.85 -3.39 8.75
N GLN A 370 -16.78 -4.11 9.13
CA GLN A 370 -16.85 -5.48 9.63
C GLN A 370 -16.78 -5.56 11.17
N TYR A 371 -16.21 -4.56 11.84
CA TYR A 371 -15.90 -4.63 13.27
C TYR A 371 -16.35 -3.40 14.05
N ALA A 372 -16.57 -3.60 15.36
CA ALA A 372 -16.71 -2.49 16.28
C ALA A 372 -15.35 -1.84 16.52
N PHE A 373 -15.32 -0.51 16.61
CA PHE A 373 -14.07 0.24 16.76
C PHE A 373 -14.17 1.44 17.68
N ALA A 374 -13.03 1.88 18.23
CA ALA A 374 -12.90 3.15 18.96
C ALA A 374 -11.54 3.79 18.71
N PHE A 375 -11.45 5.11 18.90
CA PHE A 375 -10.20 5.85 18.87
C PHE A 375 -9.68 6.07 20.29
N ASN A 376 -8.37 5.95 20.50
CA ASN A 376 -7.74 6.16 21.81
C ASN A 376 -7.67 7.65 22.19
N GLY A 377 -7.27 8.51 21.25
CA GLY A 377 -7.27 9.95 21.49
C GLY A 377 -8.58 10.65 21.15
N TRP A 378 -8.60 11.97 21.36
CA TRP A 378 -9.81 12.81 21.31
C TRP A 378 -10.30 13.10 19.88
N GLU A 379 -9.41 12.98 18.88
CA GLU A 379 -9.76 13.10 17.47
C GLU A 379 -10.30 11.76 16.95
N LYS A 380 -11.56 11.74 16.52
CA LYS A 380 -12.28 10.54 16.06
C LYS A 380 -12.38 10.55 14.54
N ASP A 381 -11.28 10.26 13.87
CA ASP A 381 -11.14 10.56 12.44
C ASP A 381 -10.29 9.52 11.71
N PHE A 382 -10.89 8.80 10.76
CA PHE A 382 -10.12 7.90 9.89
C PHE A 382 -9.33 8.65 8.79
N THR A 383 -9.64 9.91 8.53
CA THR A 383 -9.17 10.64 7.34
C THR A 383 -7.79 11.28 7.51
N ARG A 384 -7.29 11.33 8.74
CA ARG A 384 -5.99 11.91 9.11
C ARG A 384 -5.44 11.22 10.36
N PRO A 385 -4.12 11.26 10.57
CA PRO A 385 -3.55 10.84 11.84
C PRO A 385 -3.99 11.81 12.94
N GLN A 386 -4.04 11.31 14.18
CA GLN A 386 -4.26 12.17 15.34
C GLN A 386 -3.12 13.17 15.51
N SER A 387 -3.47 14.39 15.93
CA SER A 387 -2.49 15.45 16.23
C SER A 387 -1.48 15.02 17.29
N GLU A 388 -1.89 14.22 18.28
CA GLU A 388 -0.99 13.48 19.16
C GLU A 388 -0.78 12.06 18.65
N THR A 389 0.24 11.87 17.82
CA THR A 389 0.50 10.58 17.14
C THR A 389 0.73 9.40 18.09
N LYS A 390 1.13 9.65 19.34
CA LYS A 390 1.29 8.64 20.39
C LYS A 390 -0.03 8.05 20.91
N TRP A 391 -1.17 8.66 20.58
CA TRP A 391 -2.53 8.22 20.91
C TRP A 391 -3.34 7.90 19.65
N ASN A 392 -2.66 7.66 18.53
CA ASN A 392 -3.28 7.44 17.22
C ASN A 392 -3.82 6.01 17.03
N ASP A 393 -4.00 5.26 18.11
CA ASP A 393 -4.52 3.90 18.06
C ASP A 393 -6.04 3.93 17.79
N VAL A 394 -6.45 3.00 16.94
CA VAL A 394 -7.80 2.56 16.71
C VAL A 394 -7.91 1.14 17.25
N PHE A 395 -8.75 0.98 18.26
CA PHE A 395 -9.10 -0.31 18.84
C PHE A 395 -10.12 -0.99 17.93
N ILE A 396 -9.84 -2.23 17.52
CA ILE A 396 -10.74 -3.08 16.76
C ILE A 396 -11.10 -4.32 17.60
N TRP A 397 -12.39 -4.51 17.89
CA TRP A 397 -12.88 -5.71 18.56
C TRP A 397 -13.48 -6.69 17.54
N THR A 398 -12.98 -7.92 17.59
CA THR A 398 -13.45 -9.05 16.77
C THR A 398 -14.22 -10.04 17.64
N ASP A 399 -14.71 -11.13 17.06
CA ASP A 399 -15.34 -12.23 17.82
C ASP A 399 -14.38 -12.72 18.92
N PRO A 400 -14.76 -12.71 20.21
CA PRO A 400 -13.90 -13.19 21.30
C PRO A 400 -13.56 -14.69 21.21
N ASN A 401 -14.32 -15.48 20.44
CA ASN A 401 -14.03 -16.89 20.18
C ASN A 401 -13.08 -17.10 18.99
N HIS A 402 -12.93 -16.10 18.13
CA HIS A 402 -12.02 -16.08 16.99
C HIS A 402 -11.34 -14.71 16.93
N PRO A 403 -10.52 -14.37 17.95
CA PRO A 403 -9.97 -13.04 18.09
C PRO A 403 -8.96 -12.72 16.99
N GLY A 404 -8.81 -11.43 16.69
CA GLY A 404 -7.77 -10.91 15.81
C GLY A 404 -8.23 -10.60 14.39
N VAL A 405 -7.46 -9.74 13.73
CA VAL A 405 -7.71 -9.30 12.36
C VAL A 405 -6.93 -10.19 11.40
N PRO A 406 -7.57 -10.88 10.43
CA PRO A 406 -6.86 -11.71 9.46
C PRO A 406 -5.82 -10.90 8.66
N VAL A 407 -4.64 -11.48 8.43
CA VAL A 407 -3.59 -10.83 7.62
C VAL A 407 -4.04 -10.67 6.16
N ASP A 408 -4.69 -11.69 5.61
CA ASP A 408 -5.06 -11.76 4.20
C ASP A 408 -6.30 -10.88 3.85
N SER A 409 -6.88 -10.15 4.82
CA SER A 409 -7.85 -9.08 4.56
C SER A 409 -7.19 -7.71 4.30
N GLY A 410 -5.87 -7.62 4.39
CA GLY A 410 -5.05 -6.43 4.12
C GLY A 410 -3.87 -6.73 3.20
N ILE A 411 -2.98 -5.76 3.03
CA ILE A 411 -1.73 -5.89 2.29
C ILE A 411 -0.56 -5.90 3.26
N VAL A 412 0.34 -6.87 3.11
CA VAL A 412 1.60 -6.93 3.86
C VAL A 412 2.67 -6.12 3.12
N PHE A 413 3.26 -5.16 3.80
CA PHE A 413 4.38 -4.37 3.30
C PHE A 413 5.69 -4.92 3.82
N LEU A 414 6.60 -5.24 2.89
CA LEU A 414 7.92 -5.81 3.17
C LEU A 414 9.00 -4.92 2.54
N ALA A 415 10.08 -4.64 3.26
CA ALA A 415 11.18 -3.86 2.72
C ALA A 415 11.80 -4.56 1.49
N GLU A 416 12.16 -3.78 0.46
CA GLU A 416 12.67 -4.29 -0.80
C GLU A 416 14.19 -4.38 -0.81
N LYS A 417 14.88 -3.25 -0.62
CA LYS A 417 16.33 -3.13 -0.87
C LYS A 417 17.22 -3.19 0.35
N VAL A 418 16.66 -3.22 1.57
CA VAL A 418 17.49 -3.20 2.78
C VAL A 418 18.45 -4.39 2.79
N PRO A 419 19.77 -4.18 2.97
CA PRO A 419 20.73 -5.26 3.13
C PRO A 419 20.49 -5.98 4.45
N VAL A 420 20.16 -7.26 4.39
CA VAL A 420 19.88 -8.10 5.56
C VAL A 420 20.70 -9.38 5.52
N ASP A 421 20.97 -9.92 6.69
CA ASP A 421 21.55 -11.24 6.87
C ASP A 421 20.60 -12.32 6.28
N PRO A 422 21.09 -13.22 5.40
CA PRO A 422 20.25 -14.18 4.70
C PRO A 422 19.67 -15.28 5.60
N GLU A 423 20.19 -15.46 6.83
CA GLU A 423 19.72 -16.47 7.77
C GLU A 423 18.66 -15.89 8.71
N THR A 424 18.86 -14.67 9.19
CA THR A 424 18.01 -14.04 10.21
C THR A 424 17.03 -13.00 9.66
N GLY A 425 17.29 -12.45 8.48
CA GLY A 425 16.51 -11.34 7.91
C GLY A 425 16.74 -10.00 8.60
N SER A 426 17.71 -9.91 9.53
CA SER A 426 18.07 -8.69 10.24
C SER A 426 19.14 -7.91 9.51
N LYS A 427 19.11 -6.57 9.62
CA LYS A 427 20.21 -5.72 9.15
C LYS A 427 21.45 -5.75 10.05
N TYR A 428 21.35 -6.29 11.27
CA TYR A 428 22.42 -6.33 12.26
C TYR A 428 23.11 -7.69 12.30
N ALA A 429 24.42 -7.67 12.56
CA ALA A 429 25.13 -8.88 12.93
C ALA A 429 24.76 -9.27 14.36
N SER A 430 24.58 -10.57 14.59
CA SER A 430 24.19 -11.10 15.89
C SER A 430 24.91 -12.39 16.23
N GLU A 431 24.91 -12.72 17.52
CA GLU A 431 25.41 -13.97 18.07
C GLU A 431 24.43 -14.53 19.10
N ILE A 432 24.37 -15.86 19.22
CA ILE A 432 23.56 -16.52 20.24
C ILE A 432 24.31 -16.47 21.58
N LYS A 433 23.66 -15.94 22.61
CA LYS A 433 24.14 -15.94 24.01
C LYS A 433 23.09 -16.51 24.95
N VAL A 434 23.54 -17.18 26.00
CA VAL A 434 22.66 -17.57 27.11
C VAL A 434 22.44 -16.36 28.01
N VAL A 435 21.22 -15.84 28.03
CA VAL A 435 20.78 -14.73 28.89
C VAL A 435 19.61 -15.24 29.72
N ASP A 436 19.72 -15.15 31.05
CA ASP A 436 18.70 -15.65 32.00
C ASP A 436 18.33 -17.13 31.79
N GLY A 437 19.30 -17.94 31.34
CA GLY A 437 19.11 -19.38 31.09
C GLY A 437 18.44 -19.72 29.76
N GLN A 438 18.20 -18.74 28.88
CA GLN A 438 17.66 -18.93 27.54
C GLN A 438 18.66 -18.50 26.48
N GLU A 439 18.75 -19.26 25.38
CA GLU A 439 19.51 -18.86 24.20
C GLU A 439 18.78 -17.71 23.49
N LYS A 440 19.43 -16.54 23.44
CA LYS A 440 18.91 -15.34 22.79
C LYS A 440 19.89 -14.82 21.77
N SER A 441 19.36 -14.32 20.65
CA SER A 441 20.17 -13.58 19.69
C SER A 441 20.45 -12.18 20.25
N VAL A 442 21.73 -11.80 20.28
CA VAL A 442 22.20 -10.51 20.79
C VAL A 442 23.00 -9.80 19.69
N MET A 443 22.76 -8.50 19.51
CA MET A 443 23.50 -7.69 18.54
C MET A 443 24.97 -7.57 18.92
N ILE A 444 25.82 -7.59 17.90
CA ILE A 444 27.27 -7.40 18.07
C ILE A 444 27.58 -5.90 17.95
N GLU A 445 28.38 -5.36 18.87
CA GLU A 445 28.86 -3.98 18.79
C GLU A 445 30.07 -3.85 17.85
N ASP A 446 30.12 -2.76 17.08
CA ASP A 446 31.27 -2.37 16.28
C ASP A 446 32.19 -1.44 17.09
N THR A 447 32.97 -2.06 17.99
CA THR A 447 33.90 -1.32 18.88
C THR A 447 34.99 -0.55 18.13
N ALA A 448 35.37 -1.00 16.93
CA ALA A 448 36.37 -0.34 16.10
C ALA A 448 35.81 0.93 15.46
N LEU A 449 34.60 0.86 14.89
CA LEU A 449 33.88 2.03 14.37
C LEU A 449 33.57 3.01 15.50
N ALA A 450 33.12 2.50 16.65
CA ALA A 450 32.87 3.28 17.85
C ALA A 450 34.07 4.11 18.29
N SER A 451 35.24 3.48 18.37
CA SER A 451 36.48 4.13 18.76
C SER A 451 36.93 5.16 17.71
N SER A 452 36.78 4.82 16.42
CA SER A 452 37.12 5.71 15.30
C SER A 452 36.25 6.98 15.31
N PHE A 453 34.96 6.83 15.60
CA PHE A 453 34.01 7.93 15.74
C PHE A 453 34.37 8.85 16.90
N VAL A 454 34.66 8.29 18.09
CA VAL A 454 35.06 9.09 19.26
C VAL A 454 36.33 9.89 18.96
N GLU A 455 37.34 9.26 18.35
CA GLU A 455 38.60 9.93 18.01
C GLU A 455 38.46 10.96 16.88
N TRP A 456 37.51 10.77 15.97
CA TRP A 456 37.12 11.79 14.99
C TRP A 456 36.41 12.97 15.67
N GLY A 457 35.42 12.71 16.51
CA GLY A 457 34.60 13.74 17.15
C GLY A 457 35.42 14.65 18.08
N LYS A 458 36.40 14.08 18.80
CA LYS A 458 37.36 14.85 19.63
C LYS A 458 38.20 15.87 18.83
N LYS A 459 38.32 15.70 17.51
CA LYS A 459 39.07 16.60 16.62
C LYS A 459 38.19 17.69 16.01
N LEU A 460 36.87 17.66 16.22
CA LEU A 460 35.97 18.70 15.73
C LEU A 460 36.19 20.00 16.51
N ASP A 461 36.71 20.98 15.80
CA ASP A 461 36.97 22.33 16.30
C ASP A 461 36.27 23.39 15.43
N ASP A 462 36.36 24.66 15.83
CA ASP A 462 35.71 25.77 15.12
C ASP A 462 36.29 26.03 13.72
N GLN A 463 37.43 25.42 13.39
CA GLN A 463 38.04 25.49 12.07
C GLN A 463 37.57 24.37 11.14
N SER A 464 36.98 23.32 11.70
CA SER A 464 36.48 22.15 10.97
C SER A 464 35.38 22.54 9.98
N PRO A 465 35.38 22.00 8.74
CA PRO A 465 34.37 22.31 7.73
C PRO A 465 32.93 22.10 8.23
N LEU A 466 32.70 21.05 9.02
CA LEU A 466 31.39 20.73 9.58
C LEU A 466 30.90 21.77 10.60
N LYS A 467 31.78 22.25 11.48
CA LYS A 467 31.44 23.34 12.42
C LYS A 467 31.18 24.66 11.70
N LYS A 468 31.90 24.93 10.61
CA LYS A 468 31.65 26.10 9.74
C LYS A 468 30.30 26.00 9.04
N ALA A 469 29.96 24.83 8.49
CA ALA A 469 28.66 24.57 7.87
C ALA A 469 27.51 24.73 8.87
N PHE A 470 27.64 24.13 10.07
CA PHE A 470 26.66 24.28 11.14
C PHE A 470 26.51 25.73 11.59
N SER A 471 27.62 26.46 11.73
CA SER A 471 27.60 27.88 12.10
C SER A 471 26.91 28.75 11.05
N ALA A 472 27.12 28.48 9.75
CA ALA A 472 26.43 29.16 8.67
C ALA A 472 24.92 28.92 8.73
N TYR A 473 24.52 27.65 8.89
CA TYR A 473 23.12 27.26 9.05
C TYR A 473 22.45 27.89 10.29
N LYS A 474 23.08 27.79 11.47
CA LYS A 474 22.53 28.26 12.75
C LYS A 474 22.29 29.77 12.74
N ASN A 475 23.22 30.53 12.14
CA ASN A 475 23.21 31.98 12.13
C ASN A 475 22.40 32.60 10.98
N GLU A 476 21.98 31.82 9.98
CA GLU A 476 21.14 32.33 8.89
C GLU A 476 19.73 32.71 9.41
N ARG A 477 19.28 33.90 8.98
CA ARG A 477 17.99 34.49 9.37
C ARG A 477 16.96 34.37 8.26
N GLN A 478 17.38 34.29 7.01
CA GLN A 478 16.48 34.16 5.87
C GLN A 478 15.99 32.71 5.77
N TYR A 479 14.67 32.52 5.80
CA TYR A 479 14.05 31.20 5.95
C TYR A 479 14.47 30.19 4.87
N TYR A 480 14.37 30.55 3.58
CA TYR A 480 14.66 29.64 2.47
C TYR A 480 16.14 29.24 2.43
N ARG A 481 17.04 30.21 2.51
CA ARG A 481 18.49 29.98 2.58
C ARG A 481 18.89 29.21 3.82
N LYS A 482 18.18 29.39 4.94
CA LYS A 482 18.38 28.59 6.14
C LYS A 482 18.01 27.13 5.92
N GLN A 483 16.95 26.84 5.16
CA GLN A 483 16.60 25.47 4.78
C GLN A 483 17.68 24.87 3.88
N ASP A 484 18.12 25.59 2.84
CA ASP A 484 19.20 25.11 1.96
C ASP A 484 20.48 24.82 2.76
N LEU A 485 20.91 25.74 3.63
CA LEU A 485 22.09 25.55 4.48
C LEU A 485 21.91 24.43 5.51
N LYS A 486 20.68 24.16 5.97
CA LYS A 486 20.38 23.04 6.85
C LYS A 486 20.62 21.73 6.12
N GLU A 487 20.12 21.62 4.88
CA GLU A 487 20.30 20.43 4.04
C GLU A 487 21.78 20.22 3.69
N ASP A 488 22.48 21.28 3.27
CA ASP A 488 23.93 21.23 3.00
C ASP A 488 24.73 20.80 4.24
N CYS A 489 24.42 21.37 5.41
CA CYS A 489 25.06 21.01 6.67
C CYS A 489 24.81 19.54 6.99
N PHE A 490 23.56 19.09 6.92
CA PHE A 490 23.20 17.70 7.20
C PHE A 490 23.91 16.74 6.25
N ALA A 491 23.89 17.02 4.95
CA ALA A 491 24.56 16.23 3.93
C ALA A 491 26.08 16.15 4.15
N ALA A 492 26.72 17.24 4.57
CA ALA A 492 28.15 17.25 4.89
C ALA A 492 28.49 16.34 6.08
N PHE A 493 27.69 16.36 7.15
CA PHE A 493 27.86 15.43 8.28
C PHE A 493 27.66 13.98 7.84
N VAL A 494 26.60 13.69 7.08
CA VAL A 494 26.34 12.33 6.56
C VAL A 494 27.51 11.82 5.73
N HIS A 495 28.02 12.63 4.81
CA HIS A 495 29.14 12.26 3.95
C HIS A 495 30.42 11.97 4.76
N GLU A 496 30.73 12.80 5.75
CA GLU A 496 31.91 12.59 6.61
C GLU A 496 31.78 11.28 7.43
N LEU A 497 30.60 11.01 7.98
CA LEU A 497 30.32 9.80 8.75
C LEU A 497 30.38 8.54 7.88
N GLN A 498 29.88 8.59 6.65
CA GLN A 498 30.07 7.51 5.68
C GLN A 498 31.56 7.27 5.40
N GLY A 499 32.36 8.34 5.35
CA GLY A 499 33.82 8.25 5.24
C GLY A 499 34.50 7.52 6.41
N LEU A 500 33.90 7.54 7.61
CA LEU A 500 34.34 6.76 8.77
C LEU A 500 33.92 5.29 8.71
N GLY A 501 33.05 4.92 7.77
CA GLY A 501 32.54 3.56 7.61
C GLY A 501 31.12 3.32 8.15
N PHE A 502 30.40 4.36 8.58
CA PHE A 502 28.99 4.20 8.95
C PHE A 502 28.13 3.88 7.71
N ALA A 503 27.14 3.00 7.89
CA ALA A 503 26.08 2.81 6.90
C ALA A 503 25.30 4.11 6.67
N THR A 504 24.65 4.27 5.51
CA THR A 504 23.94 5.51 5.14
C THR A 504 22.87 5.92 6.15
N ASP A 505 22.05 4.98 6.62
CA ASP A 505 21.00 5.20 7.62
C ASP A 505 21.60 5.55 9.00
N SER A 506 22.63 4.81 9.43
CA SER A 506 23.38 5.14 10.66
C SER A 506 24.03 6.52 10.60
N SER A 507 24.59 6.90 9.45
CA SER A 507 25.20 8.22 9.25
C SER A 507 24.18 9.33 9.40
N ALA A 508 22.98 9.18 8.82
CA ALA A 508 21.88 10.12 8.97
C ALA A 508 21.38 10.24 10.42
N ALA A 509 21.30 9.12 11.15
CA ALA A 509 20.92 9.11 12.55
C ALA A 509 21.95 9.84 13.43
N VAL A 510 23.23 9.48 13.30
CA VAL A 510 24.33 10.12 14.04
C VAL A 510 24.46 11.60 13.69
N ALA A 511 24.33 11.98 12.41
CA ALA A 511 24.34 13.38 11.98
C ALA A 511 23.22 14.19 12.64
N SER A 512 22.01 13.62 12.72
CA SER A 512 20.87 14.28 13.38
C SER A 512 21.14 14.53 14.86
N GLU A 513 21.66 13.54 15.56
CA GLU A 513 22.02 13.62 16.98
C GLU A 513 23.18 14.61 17.22
N LEU A 514 24.23 14.60 16.39
CA LEU A 514 25.35 15.55 16.47
C LEU A 514 24.90 16.99 16.27
N ILE A 515 24.10 17.26 15.22
CA ILE A 515 23.59 18.61 14.95
C ILE A 515 22.67 19.06 16.09
N GLY A 516 21.81 18.15 16.58
CA GLY A 516 20.97 18.38 17.76
C GLY A 516 21.82 18.74 18.99
N GLN A 517 22.87 17.98 19.26
CA GLN A 517 23.81 18.26 20.34
C GLN A 517 24.42 19.66 20.18
N MET A 518 24.92 20.04 19.00
CA MET A 518 25.50 21.36 18.75
C MET A 518 24.53 22.53 18.93
N PHE A 519 23.22 22.30 18.83
CA PHE A 519 22.23 23.31 19.16
C PHE A 519 22.18 23.61 20.66
N TRP A 520 22.32 22.58 21.50
CA TRP A 520 22.19 22.68 22.95
C TRP A 520 23.53 22.91 23.66
N LYS A 521 24.56 22.15 23.28
CA LYS A 521 25.91 22.16 23.87
C LYS A 521 26.95 21.85 22.79
N ASP A 522 27.88 22.76 22.58
CA ASP A 522 29.00 22.56 21.65
C ASP A 522 30.17 21.83 22.35
N THR A 523 29.89 20.64 22.87
CA THR A 523 30.87 19.78 23.57
C THR A 523 30.85 18.38 22.98
N PHE A 524 32.04 17.86 22.66
CA PHE A 524 32.26 16.54 22.06
C PHE A 524 33.30 15.74 22.85
N ASP A 525 33.12 15.68 24.17
CA ASP A 525 33.87 14.73 24.99
C ASP A 525 33.45 13.28 24.69
N GLU A 526 34.24 12.34 25.20
CA GLU A 526 34.02 10.92 24.93
C GLU A 526 32.65 10.42 25.42
N GLU A 527 32.20 10.86 26.59
CA GLU A 527 30.90 10.48 27.15
C GLU A 527 29.77 10.94 26.23
N THR A 528 29.82 12.19 25.77
CA THR A 528 28.83 12.75 24.85
C THR A 528 28.81 11.99 23.52
N LEU A 529 29.98 11.72 22.93
CA LEU A 529 30.08 11.01 21.65
C LEU A 529 29.59 9.56 21.77
N ARG A 530 29.91 8.87 22.88
CA ARG A 530 29.37 7.52 23.14
C ARG A 530 27.86 7.55 23.34
N GLY A 531 27.34 8.52 24.09
CA GLY A 531 25.90 8.72 24.26
C GLY A 531 25.16 8.93 22.94
N ILE A 532 25.73 9.70 22.01
CA ILE A 532 25.18 9.90 20.65
C ILE A 532 25.14 8.60 19.86
N MET A 533 26.18 7.77 19.93
CA MET A 533 26.16 6.47 19.27
C MET A 533 25.17 5.49 19.90
N GLU A 534 24.99 5.55 21.22
CA GLU A 534 24.01 4.74 21.93
C GLU A 534 22.58 5.14 21.56
N SER A 535 22.28 6.44 21.56
CA SER A 535 20.95 6.98 21.21
C SER A 535 20.59 6.70 19.74
N SER A 536 21.56 6.81 18.83
CA SER A 536 21.39 6.52 17.41
C SER A 536 21.42 5.03 17.05
N GLY A 537 21.87 4.15 17.95
CA GLY A 537 22.11 2.73 17.66
C GLY A 537 23.27 2.48 16.69
N ALA A 538 24.06 3.49 16.33
CA ALA A 538 25.07 3.37 15.27
C ALA A 538 26.34 2.61 15.68
N HIS A 539 26.51 2.32 16.97
CA HIS A 539 27.54 1.43 17.49
C HIS A 539 27.28 -0.05 17.18
N LEU A 540 26.11 -0.40 16.62
CA LEU A 540 25.74 -1.78 16.32
C LEU A 540 26.30 -2.20 14.96
N LYS A 541 26.94 -3.37 14.94
CA LYS A 541 27.58 -3.92 13.75
C LYS A 541 26.53 -4.39 12.74
N ARG A 542 26.72 -4.03 11.48
CA ARG A 542 25.88 -4.51 10.36
C ARG A 542 26.25 -5.94 9.96
N ALA A 543 25.28 -6.66 9.43
CA ALA A 543 25.51 -7.98 8.84
C ALA A 543 26.57 -7.88 7.73
N GLY A 544 27.54 -8.80 7.72
CA GLY A 544 28.67 -8.75 6.78
C GLY A 544 28.38 -9.36 5.41
N ASN A 545 27.65 -10.47 5.37
CA ASN A 545 27.20 -11.13 4.15
C ASN A 545 25.71 -10.88 3.98
N THR A 546 25.32 -9.95 3.12
CA THR A 546 23.94 -9.48 3.01
C THR A 546 23.28 -9.82 1.68
N VAL A 547 21.98 -10.01 1.71
CA VAL A 547 21.09 -10.01 0.53
C VAL A 547 20.06 -8.89 0.66
N PRO A 548 19.44 -8.41 -0.43
CA PRO A 548 18.28 -7.53 -0.32
C PRO A 548 17.12 -8.19 0.44
N ALA A 549 16.39 -7.43 1.26
CA ALA A 549 15.27 -7.92 2.06
C ALA A 549 14.20 -8.66 1.23
N LYS A 550 13.88 -8.18 0.02
CA LYS A 550 13.00 -8.91 -0.91
C LYS A 550 13.50 -10.30 -1.25
N GLN A 551 14.80 -10.45 -1.50
CA GLN A 551 15.40 -11.75 -1.78
C GLN A 551 15.33 -12.68 -0.56
N TYR A 552 15.57 -12.15 0.65
CA TYR A 552 15.38 -12.90 1.88
C TYR A 552 13.94 -13.42 2.01
N TRP A 553 12.93 -12.54 1.86
CA TRP A 553 11.53 -12.92 1.98
C TRP A 553 11.08 -13.92 0.91
N GLU A 554 11.45 -13.72 -0.35
CA GLU A 554 11.11 -14.67 -1.42
C GLU A 554 11.75 -16.05 -1.18
N ASN A 555 12.99 -16.10 -0.67
CA ASN A 555 13.62 -17.36 -0.26
C ASN A 555 12.91 -18.00 0.93
N PHE A 556 12.51 -17.21 1.92
CA PHE A 556 11.75 -17.67 3.08
C PHE A 556 10.40 -18.27 2.65
N PHE A 557 9.66 -17.60 1.76
CA PHE A 557 8.37 -18.07 1.26
C PHE A 557 8.49 -19.27 0.32
N ALA A 558 9.57 -19.37 -0.47
CA ALA A 558 9.83 -20.55 -1.29
C ALA A 558 10.03 -21.80 -0.42
N LYS A 559 10.71 -21.66 0.73
CA LYS A 559 10.88 -22.74 1.73
C LYS A 559 9.63 -22.98 2.56
N ASN A 560 8.82 -21.94 2.77
CA ASN A 560 7.63 -21.95 3.63
C ASN A 560 6.39 -21.43 2.87
N PRO A 561 5.92 -22.13 1.81
CA PRO A 561 4.82 -21.62 0.97
C PRO A 561 3.52 -21.39 1.74
N GLY A 562 3.30 -22.18 2.81
CA GLY A 562 2.17 -22.03 3.72
C GLY A 562 2.22 -20.79 4.63
N LEU A 563 3.33 -20.04 4.65
CA LEU A 563 3.49 -18.80 5.42
C LEU A 563 3.51 -17.55 4.53
N ARG A 564 3.40 -17.69 3.20
CA ARG A 564 3.32 -16.53 2.30
C ARG A 564 1.96 -15.82 2.45
N PRO A 565 1.93 -14.50 2.76
CA PRO A 565 0.70 -13.72 2.73
C PRO A 565 0.06 -13.73 1.34
N LYS A 566 -1.25 -13.54 1.30
CA LYS A 566 -2.00 -13.47 0.05
C LYS A 566 -1.63 -12.23 -0.76
N HIS A 567 -1.48 -11.10 -0.08
CA HIS A 567 -1.24 -9.79 -0.68
C HIS A 567 0.06 -9.20 -0.14
N ILE A 568 1.02 -8.96 -1.02
CA ILE A 568 2.35 -8.45 -0.66
C ILE A 568 2.66 -7.22 -1.52
N GLN A 569 3.12 -6.15 -0.87
CA GLN A 569 3.75 -5.00 -1.51
C GLN A 569 5.19 -4.89 -1.00
N TYR A 570 6.15 -4.84 -1.92
CA TYR A 570 7.53 -4.52 -1.56
C TYR A 570 7.72 -3.00 -1.60
N TYR A 571 8.41 -2.43 -0.61
CA TYR A 571 8.59 -0.97 -0.52
C TYR A 571 10.03 -0.58 -0.21
N ASP A 572 10.37 0.67 -0.50
CA ASP A 572 11.61 1.31 -0.07
C ASP A 572 11.29 2.63 0.65
N GLY A 573 12.19 3.05 1.54
CA GLY A 573 12.07 4.33 2.23
C GLY A 573 11.23 4.27 3.51
N ASP A 574 10.55 5.37 3.80
CA ASP A 574 9.74 5.53 5.01
C ASP A 574 8.43 4.72 4.92
N PRO A 575 8.08 3.90 5.93
CA PRO A 575 6.88 3.06 5.91
C PRO A 575 5.56 3.81 5.64
N THR A 576 5.37 4.98 6.25
CA THR A 576 4.11 5.75 6.08
C THR A 576 4.04 6.37 4.68
N THR A 577 5.16 6.89 4.20
CA THR A 577 5.30 7.44 2.85
C THR A 577 5.08 6.36 1.80
N ALA A 578 5.61 5.14 2.01
CA ALA A 578 5.43 4.01 1.11
C ALA A 578 3.95 3.65 0.87
N VAL A 579 3.09 3.76 1.90
CA VAL A 579 1.64 3.57 1.73
C VAL A 579 1.04 4.66 0.83
N SER A 580 1.45 5.92 1.03
CA SER A 580 0.97 7.05 0.22
C SER A 580 1.41 6.92 -1.25
N GLU A 581 2.66 6.53 -1.48
CA GLU A 581 3.19 6.26 -2.83
C GLU A 581 2.47 5.08 -3.49
N PHE A 582 2.23 4.00 -2.75
CA PHE A 582 1.46 2.86 -3.23
C PHE A 582 0.05 3.27 -3.66
N GLN A 583 -0.63 4.10 -2.86
CA GLN A 583 -1.97 4.60 -3.19
C GLN A 583 -1.95 5.47 -4.45
N GLN A 584 -0.98 6.38 -4.56
CA GLN A 584 -0.82 7.26 -5.72
C GLN A 584 -0.55 6.46 -7.00
N GLN A 585 0.41 5.52 -6.96
CA GLN A 585 0.77 4.67 -8.09
C GLN A 585 -0.41 3.82 -8.57
N ASN A 586 -1.29 3.43 -7.64
CA ASN A 586 -2.46 2.63 -7.93
C ASN A 586 -3.75 3.42 -8.12
N ASN A 587 -3.71 4.75 -8.23
CA ASN A 587 -4.89 5.61 -8.42
C ASN A 587 -5.99 5.40 -7.35
N ILE A 588 -5.60 5.08 -6.12
CA ILE A 588 -6.52 4.95 -4.98
C ILE A 588 -6.93 6.37 -4.53
N GLY A 589 -8.21 6.55 -4.18
CA GLY A 589 -8.79 7.84 -3.76
C GLY A 589 -9.67 8.54 -4.81
N ARG A 590 -9.82 7.99 -6.01
CA ARG A 590 -10.75 8.53 -7.03
C ARG A 590 -12.23 8.36 -6.66
N ALA A 591 -12.53 7.35 -5.85
CA ALA A 591 -13.87 7.05 -5.36
C ALA A 591 -14.08 7.48 -3.89
N ASP A 592 -13.31 8.48 -3.42
CA ASP A 592 -13.39 8.97 -2.05
C ASP A 592 -14.76 9.59 -1.74
N THR A 593 -15.50 8.97 -0.82
CA THR A 593 -16.81 9.41 -0.32
C THR A 593 -16.74 9.96 1.11
N SER A 594 -15.54 10.08 1.71
CA SER A 594 -15.38 10.56 3.09
C SER A 594 -16.01 11.95 3.36
N LYS A 595 -16.10 12.81 2.32
CA LYS A 595 -16.77 14.11 2.42
C LYS A 595 -18.28 14.00 2.64
N THR A 596 -18.92 12.95 2.11
CA THR A 596 -20.35 12.69 2.28
C THR A 596 -20.61 11.77 3.47
N ASP A 597 -19.76 10.76 3.64
CA ASP A 597 -19.93 9.71 4.63
C ASP A 597 -19.40 10.13 6.02
N GLY A 598 -18.68 11.24 6.09
CA GLY A 598 -18.11 11.79 7.31
C GLY A 598 -16.80 11.13 7.74
N GLN A 599 -16.29 11.58 8.88
CA GLN A 599 -14.98 11.16 9.43
C GLN A 599 -14.93 9.68 9.84
N LEU A 600 -16.10 9.07 10.06
CA LEU A 600 -16.27 7.65 10.40
C LEU A 600 -16.66 6.81 9.18
N LEU A 601 -16.62 7.39 7.97
CA LEU A 601 -16.89 6.72 6.70
C LEU A 601 -18.30 6.09 6.63
N GLY A 602 -19.25 6.65 7.40
CA GLY A 602 -20.64 6.22 7.52
C GLY A 602 -20.85 4.91 8.28
N PHE A 603 -19.90 4.57 9.16
CA PHE A 603 -19.96 3.43 10.09
C PHE A 603 -20.07 3.89 11.55
N ASP A 604 -20.77 5.00 11.79
CA ASP A 604 -21.03 5.57 13.13
C ASP A 604 -21.69 4.56 14.08
N ASP A 605 -22.48 3.64 13.53
CA ASP A 605 -23.11 2.56 14.27
C ASP A 605 -22.10 1.56 14.84
N ASN A 606 -20.95 1.34 14.17
CA ASN A 606 -19.87 0.47 14.64
C ASN A 606 -18.91 1.17 15.60
N HIS A 607 -19.00 2.50 15.73
CA HIS A 607 -18.18 3.26 16.66
C HIS A 607 -18.63 3.06 18.11
N VAL A 608 -17.69 2.70 18.97
CA VAL A 608 -17.84 2.60 20.42
C VAL A 608 -17.44 3.92 21.06
N LEU A 609 -18.42 4.62 21.64
CA LEU A 609 -18.21 5.92 22.26
C LEU A 609 -17.74 5.84 23.72
N ASP A 610 -18.17 4.82 24.44
CA ASP A 610 -17.84 4.55 25.84
C ASP A 610 -17.40 3.09 25.98
N MET A 611 -16.08 2.87 25.97
CA MET A 611 -15.50 1.53 26.04
C MET A 611 -15.82 0.78 27.35
N GLU A 612 -16.14 1.48 28.44
CA GLU A 612 -16.49 0.82 29.71
C GLU A 612 -17.87 0.18 29.68
N LYS A 613 -18.79 0.77 28.91
CA LYS A 613 -20.22 0.40 28.95
C LYS A 613 -20.70 -0.27 27.67
N ASP A 614 -19.99 -0.12 26.56
CA ASP A 614 -20.43 -0.71 25.31
C ASP A 614 -20.27 -2.24 25.35
N PRO A 615 -21.35 -3.00 25.11
CA PRO A 615 -21.30 -4.46 25.16
C PRO A 615 -20.38 -5.06 24.09
N ARG A 616 -20.08 -4.35 23.00
CA ARG A 616 -19.19 -4.84 21.94
C ARG A 616 -17.73 -4.80 22.36
N ALA A 617 -17.32 -3.76 23.08
CA ALA A 617 -15.97 -3.65 23.64
C ALA A 617 -15.74 -4.61 24.82
N ASN A 618 -16.82 -5.00 25.51
CA ASN A 618 -16.80 -5.92 26.64
C ASN A 618 -17.31 -7.32 26.29
N ALA A 619 -17.37 -7.65 25.00
CA ALA A 619 -17.90 -8.93 24.53
C ALA A 619 -17.11 -10.12 25.13
N GLY A 620 -17.84 -11.06 25.73
CA GLY A 620 -17.27 -12.25 26.35
C GLY A 620 -16.58 -12.01 27.71
N TYR A 621 -16.76 -10.84 28.33
CA TYR A 621 -16.25 -10.58 29.69
C TYR A 621 -16.92 -11.49 30.72
N ASP A 622 -18.26 -11.46 30.81
CA ASP A 622 -19.02 -12.20 31.82
C ASP A 622 -18.83 -13.72 31.67
N ASP A 623 -18.85 -14.23 30.43
CA ASP A 623 -18.63 -15.66 30.14
C ASP A 623 -17.23 -16.11 30.55
N LEU A 624 -16.21 -15.28 30.31
CA LEU A 624 -14.83 -15.56 30.71
C LEU A 624 -14.71 -15.60 32.23
N VAL A 625 -15.28 -14.62 32.93
CA VAL A 625 -15.26 -14.57 34.40
C VAL A 625 -15.98 -15.78 35.00
N ALA A 626 -17.18 -16.09 34.53
CA ALA A 626 -17.95 -17.24 35.02
C ALA A 626 -17.21 -18.57 34.78
N THR A 627 -16.59 -18.74 33.61
CA THR A 627 -15.82 -19.95 33.28
C THR A 627 -14.56 -20.05 34.14
N ALA A 628 -13.83 -18.95 34.30
CA ALA A 628 -12.64 -18.89 35.14
C ALA A 628 -12.98 -19.19 36.61
N ASP A 629 -14.05 -18.62 37.14
CA ASP A 629 -14.50 -18.83 38.51
C ASP A 629 -14.79 -20.31 38.79
N LYS A 630 -15.52 -20.98 37.89
CA LYS A 630 -15.77 -22.43 37.98
C LYS A 630 -14.46 -23.23 38.01
N ILE A 631 -13.52 -22.94 37.10
CA ILE A 631 -12.23 -23.63 37.03
C ILE A 631 -11.41 -23.42 38.31
N ILE A 632 -11.42 -22.20 38.86
CA ILE A 632 -10.73 -21.87 40.10
C ILE A 632 -11.36 -22.65 41.27
N GLU A 633 -12.68 -22.65 41.39
CA GLU A 633 -13.41 -23.38 42.43
C GLU A 633 -13.10 -24.89 42.39
N ASP A 634 -13.13 -25.49 41.21
CA ASP A 634 -12.83 -26.91 41.01
C ASP A 634 -11.39 -27.25 41.45
N HIS A 635 -10.41 -26.38 41.15
CA HIS A 635 -9.00 -26.58 41.53
C HIS A 635 -8.77 -26.56 43.04
N TYR A 636 -9.46 -25.68 43.78
CA TYR A 636 -9.30 -25.60 45.24
C TYR A 636 -10.18 -26.60 45.99
N SER A 637 -11.33 -26.98 45.44
CA SER A 637 -12.19 -28.03 46.01
C SER A 637 -11.50 -29.39 45.96
N THR A 638 -10.71 -29.65 44.92
CA THR A 638 -9.93 -30.90 44.77
C THR A 638 -8.65 -30.95 45.60
N LYS A 639 -8.14 -29.81 46.09
CA LYS A 639 -7.02 -29.73 47.04
C LYS A 639 -7.43 -29.80 48.52
N ALA A 640 -8.72 -29.63 48.81
CA ALA A 640 -9.26 -29.65 50.18
C ALA A 640 -9.60 -31.07 50.68
N VAL A 641 -9.36 -32.10 49.86
CA VAL A 641 -9.39 -33.53 50.19
C VAL A 641 -7.96 -34.03 50.25
#